data_AF-A0A9P4UZT6-F1
#
_entry.id   AF-A0A9P4UZT6-F1
#
_cell.length_a   1.000
_cell.length_b   1.000
_cell.length_c   1.000
_cell.angle_alpha   90.00
_cell.angle_beta   90.00
_cell.angle_gamma   90.00
#
_symmetry.space_group_name_H-M   'P 1'
#
loop_
_entity.id
_entity.type
_entity.pdbx_description
1 polymer ?
#
loop_
_entity_poly.entity_id
_entity_poly.type
_entity_poly.pdbx_seq_one_letter_code
_entity_poly.pdbx_strand_id
1 'polypeptide(L)'
;MLLNAIILYIFLVSRVIAQTCSPSSRCENGCCNTNGFCGFGPDYCGDTCISDCDRKSECNPGFGKKWAQKDKCPLNVCCSKHGYCGTTKDFCGNKTVKHKNCSKTNGNARIIGYFEGWAQNRPCNVFWPEQIPIGLYTHINFAFATIDPKTFKVGPNSPSDINLYKRLTLLKEKDPDLKIFIAIGGWTFNDPGPTATTFSDLAASVPRQKAFIESLLSFMSTYGFDGLDLDWEYPEADDRSGRSVDFENFPKFMARLKSSLDSAHKGISITLPASYWYLQHFDLKQLAKSVSWFNVMSYDLHGTWDKGNKWTGNFLNAHTNLTEIDQALDLIWRNDIDAGQVVLGLGFYGRSFSATSSSCLDPGCTFESGGERGKCSREVGILLNSEIDNLVKTNNVKPKHFKKEAVKVASWGNQWVAYDDEDTLKQKSEYAQSLCLGGLMVWAISHDTKDAKYNKALAKVANRKITSLPMTDGSDQPYQFVDFPNPQCKWTNCGEGCPSGWVHMTREDDGKRGKEYMLDESACAGTGTHAFCCPTDDKLPTCGWYTHHNGNCDNTCPSGTVEVGSNDKYCKKSYQAACCTTDTKSMKLYTKCEWGQYPMCNSQTGCPGSDSSKNVLLALSSAGTGGGSCNMWKAGFPGSDVFEVQQRKFCCDTGDKKATFSDCQWYDDYGLGPSGAPEKFCRSGCPNDRIRVALDPYAQNCYVGGGGGGQARCCVPSYSTAVEVENPKLDGWRADMRSYMDDQTCKNPGPVLESFGSGTVNAQNTLASISNTTSLAKRAKEKGGVVGAESLLLALITKAGTTGMLEAMSTIWNDYIGDKYPNLKISTLRDFVLEQPNYGSEGPIQITHSIICNPHYWNLRNSGSGKKTLNCIDGICTTESCGDMEWRLRKRLTPQDFNDSVARDLVHLDKRTLRAARDYHPTMTGNGGQVTVTITLPQYHGIEDFEPDDPMMDEVVDFASRGDCTNSRIEHFSLPNGETYQMEHLFDGNVIGRFMRDAAAGTLRSGAVARSGPVSISFFRQAQTMPLLPNAPPLPGGADHPRLYQRVMETMGSSTAIANFVITHKDINYVKTYLMQGQNPIELTTNLPNRASDFAHPEYVLLRMRASIGLIHYLNHQGTPNVNQRLTNIINNAGDQWNHGQRSWNQANPNDQNLIGDLWSEWVHDFFPWLEGHTRNFVTECIRQMRRYWGVGTNEITNQVLEILRSMEDELANLPSIDTRGMN
;
A
#
# COMPACT_ATOMS: atom_id res chain seq x y z
N MET A 1 59.99 -8.71 -7.72
CA MET A 1 59.51 -7.43 -7.10
C MET A 1 59.93 -6.17 -7.86
N LEU A 2 61.01 -6.13 -8.65
CA LEU A 2 61.31 -4.96 -9.51
C LEU A 2 60.60 -4.95 -10.89
N LEU A 3 60.09 -6.08 -11.39
CA LEU A 3 59.40 -6.13 -12.70
C LEU A 3 57.94 -5.67 -12.65
N ASN A 4 57.26 -5.86 -11.50
CA ASN A 4 55.87 -5.43 -11.32
C ASN A 4 55.73 -3.93 -10.99
N ALA A 5 56.81 -3.25 -10.60
CA ALA A 5 56.82 -1.81 -10.40
C ALA A 5 56.90 -1.03 -11.72
N ILE A 6 57.46 -1.63 -12.78
CA ILE A 6 57.61 -0.98 -14.10
C ILE A 6 56.31 -1.08 -14.92
N ILE A 7 55.53 -2.16 -14.77
CA ILE A 7 54.24 -2.31 -15.45
C ILE A 7 53.15 -1.43 -14.79
N LEU A 8 53.23 -1.20 -13.47
CA LEU A 8 52.29 -0.30 -12.77
C LEU A 8 52.56 1.18 -13.03
N TYR A 9 53.77 1.56 -13.45
CA TYR A 9 54.10 2.94 -13.80
C TYR A 9 53.69 3.33 -15.24
N ILE A 10 53.44 2.33 -16.10
CA ILE A 10 53.04 2.56 -17.51
C ILE A 10 51.50 2.71 -17.65
N PHE A 11 50.71 2.24 -16.68
CA PHE A 11 49.23 2.40 -16.70
C PHE A 11 48.69 3.57 -15.87
N LEU A 12 49.55 4.34 -15.19
CA LEU A 12 49.18 5.49 -14.35
C LEU A 12 49.58 6.86 -14.94
N VAL A 13 49.89 6.89 -16.22
CA VAL A 13 49.91 8.14 -17.00
C VAL A 13 49.12 7.86 -18.27
N SER A 14 47.80 7.96 -18.20
CA SER A 14 47.06 8.45 -19.36
C SER A 14 47.64 9.84 -19.64
N ARG A 15 48.67 9.86 -20.49
CA ARG A 15 49.03 11.08 -21.21
C ARG A 15 47.71 11.52 -21.83
N VAL A 16 47.26 12.71 -21.48
CA VAL A 16 46.39 13.48 -22.34
C VAL A 16 47.18 13.60 -23.64
N ILE A 17 47.03 12.63 -24.55
CA ILE A 17 47.43 12.79 -25.93
C ILE A 17 46.48 13.88 -26.39
N ALA A 18 46.99 15.10 -26.52
CA ALA A 18 46.23 16.19 -27.11
C ALA A 18 45.68 15.65 -28.43
N GLN A 19 44.35 15.55 -28.54
CA GLN A 19 43.72 15.05 -29.75
C GLN A 19 44.20 15.92 -30.90
N THR A 20 44.90 15.31 -31.85
CA THR A 20 45.39 16.02 -33.02
C THR A 20 44.27 16.12 -34.04
N CYS A 21 44.06 17.31 -34.59
CA CYS A 21 42.97 17.60 -35.52
C CYS A 21 43.49 18.30 -36.79
N SER A 22 42.65 18.34 -37.81
CA SER A 22 42.93 19.02 -39.08
C SER A 22 41.63 19.55 -39.69
N PRO A 23 41.66 20.31 -40.80
CA PRO A 23 40.42 20.73 -41.47
C PRO A 23 39.49 19.57 -41.88
N SER A 24 40.02 18.35 -42.01
CA SER A 24 39.27 17.14 -42.39
C SER A 24 39.06 16.14 -41.24
N SER A 25 39.76 16.32 -40.12
CA SER A 25 39.69 15.45 -38.94
C SER A 25 39.25 16.28 -37.75
N ARG A 26 37.95 16.17 -37.42
CA ARG A 26 37.30 16.99 -36.40
C ARG A 26 37.71 16.57 -34.99
N CYS A 27 37.68 17.54 -34.09
CA CYS A 27 37.79 17.28 -32.67
C CYS A 27 36.56 16.53 -32.16
N GLU A 28 36.78 15.58 -31.24
CA GLU A 28 35.68 14.93 -30.53
C GLU A 28 34.98 15.96 -29.65
N ASN A 29 35.78 16.74 -28.91
CA ASN A 29 35.33 17.87 -28.10
C ASN A 29 36.20 19.11 -28.36
N GLY A 30 35.58 20.28 -28.43
CA GLY A 30 36.28 21.55 -28.68
C GLY A 30 36.46 21.88 -30.17
N CYS A 31 37.11 23.00 -30.39
CA CYS A 31 37.49 23.51 -31.71
C CYS A 31 38.90 23.04 -32.07
N CYS A 32 39.17 22.93 -33.37
CA CYS A 32 40.50 22.61 -33.86
C CYS A 32 41.27 23.90 -34.16
N ASN A 33 42.46 24.07 -33.60
CA ASN A 33 43.31 25.22 -33.92
C ASN A 33 44.33 24.97 -35.03
N THR A 34 44.99 26.02 -35.51
CA THR A 34 46.02 25.98 -36.56
C THR A 34 47.23 25.10 -36.22
N ASN A 35 47.48 24.83 -34.94
CA ASN A 35 48.53 23.92 -34.49
C ASN A 35 48.09 22.45 -34.47
N GLY A 36 46.85 22.18 -34.89
CA GLY A 36 46.28 20.84 -34.94
C GLY A 36 45.93 20.28 -33.55
N PHE A 37 45.58 21.12 -32.58
CA PHE A 37 45.15 20.69 -31.25
C PHE A 37 43.68 21.02 -30.97
N CYS A 38 43.01 20.11 -30.26
CA CYS A 38 41.63 20.29 -29.81
C CYS A 38 41.52 20.97 -28.44
N GLY A 39 40.56 21.87 -28.29
CA GLY A 39 40.24 22.50 -27.01
C GLY A 39 39.12 23.53 -27.11
N PHE A 40 38.78 24.16 -25.98
CA PHE A 40 37.79 25.24 -25.92
C PHE A 40 38.43 26.57 -25.55
N GLY A 41 37.70 27.66 -25.80
CA GLY A 41 38.14 29.01 -25.45
C GLY A 41 38.84 29.73 -26.60
N PRO A 42 39.33 30.96 -26.35
CA PRO A 42 39.87 31.83 -27.40
C PRO A 42 41.07 31.21 -28.13
N ASP A 43 41.90 30.43 -27.44
CA ASP A 43 43.13 29.84 -28.01
C ASP A 43 42.86 28.72 -29.04
N TYR A 44 41.62 28.19 -29.03
CA TYR A 44 41.22 27.07 -29.88
C TYR A 44 40.08 27.42 -30.84
N CYS A 45 39.10 28.19 -30.36
CA CYS A 45 37.89 28.56 -31.09
C CYS A 45 37.95 30.00 -31.67
N GLY A 46 39.00 30.77 -31.33
CA GLY A 46 39.21 32.13 -31.79
C GLY A 46 39.80 32.21 -33.20
N ASP A 47 40.62 33.23 -33.42
CA ASP A 47 41.19 33.54 -34.74
C ASP A 47 42.11 32.44 -35.30
N THR A 48 42.57 31.53 -34.41
CA THR A 48 43.40 30.38 -34.76
C THR A 48 42.58 29.13 -35.11
N CYS A 49 41.25 29.21 -35.13
CA CYS A 49 40.41 28.06 -35.39
C CYS A 49 40.31 27.69 -36.87
N ILE A 50 40.38 26.39 -37.17
CA ILE A 50 40.30 25.83 -38.54
C ILE A 50 39.13 24.85 -38.74
N SER A 51 38.51 24.33 -37.67
CA SER A 51 37.27 23.55 -37.74
C SER A 51 36.46 23.63 -36.43
N ASP A 52 35.14 23.50 -36.51
CA ASP A 52 34.20 23.46 -35.37
C ASP A 52 34.27 24.71 -34.46
N CYS A 53 34.57 25.89 -35.04
CA CYS A 53 34.92 27.12 -34.32
C CYS A 53 33.79 27.75 -33.50
N ASP A 54 32.56 27.33 -33.72
CA ASP A 54 31.37 27.75 -32.99
C ASP A 54 31.12 26.92 -31.73
N ARG A 55 31.89 25.85 -31.49
CA ARG A 55 31.76 25.04 -30.29
C ARG A 55 32.13 25.83 -29.04
N LYS A 56 31.36 25.57 -27.99
CA LYS A 56 31.49 26.24 -26.69
C LYS A 56 31.71 25.21 -25.59
N SER A 57 32.53 25.56 -24.60
CA SER A 57 32.67 24.76 -23.40
C SER A 57 31.37 24.74 -22.60
N GLU A 58 31.16 23.73 -21.75
CA GLU A 58 29.96 23.63 -20.91
C GLU A 58 29.86 24.81 -19.94
N CYS A 59 30.99 25.16 -19.32
CA CYS A 59 31.11 26.26 -18.36
C CYS A 59 32.23 27.23 -18.72
N ASN A 60 32.21 28.40 -18.09
CA ASN A 60 33.20 29.45 -18.30
C ASN A 60 34.31 29.40 -17.22
N PRO A 61 35.51 28.88 -17.51
CA PRO A 61 36.63 28.90 -16.56
C PRO A 61 37.39 30.24 -16.55
N GLY A 62 36.89 31.26 -17.25
CA GLY A 62 37.59 32.52 -17.53
C GLY A 62 37.81 32.79 -19.01
N PHE A 63 37.32 31.92 -19.92
CA PHE A 63 37.37 32.14 -21.37
C PHE A 63 36.52 33.34 -21.80
N GLY A 64 35.45 33.63 -21.08
CA GLY A 64 34.47 34.67 -21.40
C GLY A 64 33.20 34.09 -22.04
N LYS A 65 32.07 34.78 -21.86
CA LYS A 65 30.71 34.30 -22.19
C LYS A 65 30.51 33.87 -23.65
N LYS A 66 31.32 34.39 -24.58
CA LYS A 66 31.21 34.01 -26.01
C LYS A 66 31.68 32.57 -26.28
N TRP A 67 32.53 32.01 -25.43
CA TRP A 67 33.16 30.69 -25.62
C TRP A 67 32.60 29.58 -24.73
N ALA A 68 31.62 29.90 -23.89
CA ALA A 68 31.01 28.95 -22.96
C ALA A 68 29.49 28.96 -23.13
N GLN A 69 28.85 27.80 -22.96
CA GLN A 69 27.40 27.65 -22.99
C GLN A 69 26.76 28.30 -21.75
N LYS A 70 27.32 28.03 -20.57
CA LYS A 70 26.89 28.62 -19.30
C LYS A 70 28.06 29.32 -18.61
N ASP A 71 27.77 30.41 -17.88
CA ASP A 71 28.80 31.10 -17.10
C ASP A 71 29.23 30.28 -15.87
N LYS A 72 28.31 29.49 -15.31
CA LYS A 72 28.55 28.57 -14.20
C LYS A 72 27.94 27.21 -14.51
N CYS A 73 28.50 26.17 -13.92
CA CYS A 73 27.92 24.83 -14.02
C CYS A 73 26.57 24.75 -13.29
N PRO A 74 25.61 23.97 -13.82
CA PRO A 74 24.41 23.57 -13.10
C PRO A 74 24.72 22.95 -11.72
N LEU A 75 23.76 23.01 -10.79
CA LEU A 75 23.87 22.46 -9.44
C LEU A 75 25.07 22.98 -8.62
N ASN A 76 25.68 24.10 -9.02
CA ASN A 76 26.87 24.67 -8.39
C ASN A 76 28.06 23.68 -8.29
N VAL A 77 28.18 22.76 -9.24
CA VAL A 77 29.41 21.96 -9.40
C VAL A 77 30.55 22.83 -9.95
N CYS A 78 31.77 22.34 -9.94
CA CYS A 78 32.93 23.15 -10.29
C CYS A 78 33.22 23.12 -11.80
N CYS A 79 33.61 24.28 -12.34
CA CYS A 79 34.11 24.38 -13.70
C CYS A 79 35.62 24.07 -13.72
N SER A 80 36.02 23.05 -14.46
CA SER A 80 37.44 22.74 -14.67
C SER A 80 38.12 23.82 -15.52
N LYS A 81 39.46 23.89 -15.47
CA LYS A 81 40.25 24.81 -16.31
C LYS A 81 40.05 24.62 -17.82
N HIS A 82 39.48 23.49 -18.23
CA HIS A 82 39.20 23.15 -19.63
C HIS A 82 37.73 23.42 -20.04
N GLY A 83 36.91 23.91 -19.11
CA GLY A 83 35.52 24.30 -19.38
C GLY A 83 34.48 23.17 -19.28
N TYR A 84 34.79 22.11 -18.51
CA TYR A 84 33.86 21.03 -18.19
C TYR A 84 33.35 21.11 -16.75
N CYS A 85 32.13 20.62 -16.50
CA CYS A 85 31.52 20.60 -15.18
C CYS A 85 31.78 19.28 -14.42
N GLY A 86 32.06 19.36 -13.11
CA GLY A 86 32.27 18.18 -12.28
C GLY A 86 32.47 18.46 -10.80
N THR A 87 32.42 17.40 -9.99
CA THR A 87 32.53 17.45 -8.52
C THR A 87 33.87 16.94 -7.99
N THR A 88 34.67 16.24 -8.81
CA THR A 88 35.92 15.63 -8.37
C THR A 88 37.01 16.66 -8.08
N LYS A 89 38.11 16.21 -7.47
CA LYS A 89 39.26 17.05 -7.15
C LYS A 89 39.86 17.77 -8.37
N ASP A 90 39.79 17.16 -9.55
CA ASP A 90 40.31 17.77 -10.79
C ASP A 90 39.49 19.00 -11.23
N PHE A 91 38.24 19.10 -10.78
CA PHE A 91 37.34 20.20 -11.06
C PHE A 91 37.28 21.18 -9.88
N CYS A 92 37.18 20.67 -8.65
CA CYS A 92 36.94 21.46 -7.46
C CYS A 92 38.19 21.80 -6.63
N GLY A 93 39.34 21.19 -6.92
CA GLY A 93 40.54 21.31 -6.08
C GLY A 93 40.26 20.84 -4.65
N ASN A 94 40.54 21.69 -3.66
CA ASN A 94 40.30 21.40 -2.24
C ASN A 94 38.95 21.91 -1.72
N LYS A 95 38.03 22.34 -2.59
CA LYS A 95 36.70 22.82 -2.17
C LYS A 95 35.85 21.63 -1.70
N THR A 96 35.44 21.66 -0.43
CA THR A 96 34.54 20.67 0.18
C THR A 96 33.16 21.28 0.43
N VAL A 97 32.12 20.48 0.28
CA VAL A 97 30.74 20.88 0.57
C VAL A 97 30.42 20.61 2.04
N LYS A 98 29.71 21.54 2.69
CA LYS A 98 29.33 21.40 4.11
C LYS A 98 27.94 20.81 4.22
N HIS A 99 27.79 19.81 5.07
CA HIS A 99 26.49 19.28 5.52
C HIS A 99 26.56 19.02 7.02
N LYS A 100 25.40 18.88 7.65
CA LYS A 100 25.29 18.66 9.10
C LYS A 100 25.54 17.19 9.42
N ASN A 101 26.23 16.92 10.53
CA ASN A 101 26.40 15.56 11.06
C ASN A 101 25.52 15.34 12.30
N CYS A 102 24.93 14.15 12.41
CA CYS A 102 24.02 13.75 13.49
C CYS A 102 24.37 12.38 14.10
N SER A 103 23.82 12.09 15.28
CA SER A 103 23.94 10.78 15.93
C SER A 103 23.14 9.70 15.19
N LYS A 104 23.67 8.49 15.11
CA LYS A 104 23.08 7.31 14.46
C LYS A 104 22.06 6.55 15.33
N THR A 105 21.65 7.11 16.47
CA THR A 105 20.87 6.41 17.51
C THR A 105 19.40 6.81 17.57
N ASN A 106 18.99 7.85 16.84
CA ASN A 106 17.68 8.47 17.03
C ASN A 106 16.60 7.88 16.10
N GLY A 107 16.96 6.94 15.21
CA GLY A 107 16.06 6.45 14.16
C GLY A 107 15.87 7.50 13.05
N ASN A 108 14.95 7.21 12.13
CA ASN A 108 14.62 8.12 11.03
C ASN A 108 13.23 8.72 11.24
N ALA A 109 13.11 10.05 11.09
CA ALA A 109 11.89 10.77 11.42
C ALA A 109 10.71 10.42 10.49
N ARG A 110 10.96 10.30 9.17
CA ARG A 110 9.98 9.88 8.17
C ARG A 110 10.38 8.55 7.56
N ILE A 111 9.42 7.64 7.46
CA ILE A 111 9.51 6.41 6.67
C ILE A 111 8.39 6.45 5.64
N ILE A 112 8.78 6.49 4.37
CA ILE A 112 7.89 6.63 3.22
C ILE A 112 7.97 5.35 2.40
N GLY A 113 6.83 4.81 1.98
CA GLY A 113 6.81 3.67 1.08
C GLY A 113 5.93 3.95 -0.12
N TYR A 114 6.39 3.55 -1.30
CA TYR A 114 5.55 3.57 -2.50
C TYR A 114 4.76 2.27 -2.62
N PHE A 115 3.45 2.39 -2.84
CA PHE A 115 2.56 1.28 -3.13
C PHE A 115 2.15 1.34 -4.60
N GLU A 116 2.56 0.34 -5.37
CA GLU A 116 2.27 0.26 -6.81
C GLU A 116 0.85 -0.25 -7.07
N GLY A 117 0.04 0.53 -7.78
CA GLY A 117 -1.33 0.18 -8.15
C GLY A 117 -1.44 -1.03 -9.07
N TRP A 118 -0.38 -1.34 -9.82
CA TRP A 118 -0.29 -2.54 -10.66
C TRP A 118 0.21 -3.78 -9.92
N ALA A 119 0.56 -3.71 -8.63
CA ALA A 119 0.97 -4.90 -7.85
C ALA A 119 -0.14 -5.96 -7.78
N GLN A 120 -1.40 -5.56 -7.95
CA GLN A 120 -2.56 -6.45 -8.07
C GLN A 120 -2.54 -7.33 -9.33
N ASN A 121 -1.83 -6.92 -10.38
CA ASN A 121 -1.82 -7.61 -11.69
C ASN A 121 -0.73 -8.67 -11.81
N ARG A 122 0.09 -8.89 -10.77
CA ARG A 122 1.19 -9.86 -10.82
C ARG A 122 0.65 -11.29 -10.85
N PRO A 123 1.28 -12.21 -11.61
CA PRO A 123 0.87 -13.62 -11.65
C PRO A 123 1.12 -14.38 -10.34
N CYS A 124 2.04 -13.88 -9.52
CA CYS A 124 2.36 -14.39 -8.19
C CYS A 124 2.95 -13.26 -7.34
N ASN A 125 3.10 -13.48 -6.03
CA ASN A 125 3.49 -12.42 -5.09
C ASN A 125 2.66 -11.13 -5.25
N VAL A 126 1.37 -11.31 -5.53
CA VAL A 126 0.38 -10.23 -5.46
C VAL A 126 0.43 -9.65 -4.06
N PHE A 127 0.48 -8.31 -4.00
CA PHE A 127 0.64 -7.60 -2.75
C PHE A 127 -0.48 -6.57 -2.60
N TRP A 128 -1.28 -6.74 -1.56
CA TRP A 128 -2.44 -5.92 -1.27
C TRP A 128 -2.16 -4.86 -0.18
N PRO A 129 -2.93 -3.76 -0.11
CA PRO A 129 -2.79 -2.76 0.95
C PRO A 129 -2.85 -3.34 2.37
N GLU A 130 -3.68 -4.36 2.59
CA GLU A 130 -3.85 -4.99 3.91
C GLU A 130 -2.61 -5.80 4.34
N GLN A 131 -1.69 -6.08 3.41
CA GLN A 131 -0.40 -6.73 3.70
C GLN A 131 0.69 -5.74 4.12
N ILE A 132 0.39 -4.43 4.17
CA ILE A 132 1.33 -3.42 4.65
C ILE A 132 1.39 -3.49 6.19
N PRO A 133 2.58 -3.62 6.81
CA PRO A 133 2.73 -3.59 8.26
C PRO A 133 2.32 -2.25 8.88
N ILE A 134 1.47 -2.29 9.89
CA ILE A 134 0.92 -1.11 10.58
C ILE A 134 1.94 -0.56 11.59
N GLY A 135 2.07 0.76 11.71
CA GLY A 135 3.01 1.45 12.61
C GLY A 135 4.41 1.70 12.01
N LEU A 136 4.76 1.02 10.90
CA LEU A 136 6.04 1.21 10.21
C LEU A 136 6.08 2.50 9.40
N TYR A 137 5.16 2.66 8.45
CA TYR A 137 5.18 3.79 7.54
C TYR A 137 4.57 5.03 8.19
N THR A 138 5.27 6.16 8.06
CA THR A 138 4.68 7.47 8.39
C THR A 138 3.86 8.01 7.23
N HIS A 139 4.31 7.72 6.01
CA HIS A 139 3.68 8.11 4.78
C HIS A 139 3.66 6.93 3.80
N ILE A 140 2.58 6.77 3.06
CA ILE A 140 2.54 5.87 1.90
C ILE A 140 2.14 6.68 0.68
N ASN A 141 2.92 6.58 -0.39
CA ASN A 141 2.62 7.19 -1.67
C ASN A 141 1.98 6.13 -2.57
N PHE A 142 0.71 6.30 -2.95
CA PHE A 142 0.07 5.45 -3.96
C PHE A 142 0.62 5.83 -5.34
N ALA A 143 1.27 4.91 -6.03
CA ALA A 143 1.82 5.07 -7.37
C ALA A 143 0.97 4.28 -8.39
N PHE A 144 0.31 4.89 -9.37
CA PHE A 144 0.20 6.33 -9.65
C PHE A 144 -1.21 6.69 -10.09
N ALA A 145 -1.60 7.95 -9.92
CA ALA A 145 -2.68 8.56 -10.70
C ALA A 145 -2.13 9.21 -11.97
N THR A 146 -3.02 9.57 -12.90
CA THR A 146 -2.66 10.13 -14.21
C THR A 146 -3.25 11.53 -14.41
N ILE A 147 -2.83 12.22 -15.48
CA ILE A 147 -3.34 13.51 -15.91
C ILE A 147 -3.87 13.36 -17.34
N ASP A 148 -5.13 13.73 -17.58
CA ASP A 148 -5.68 13.76 -18.93
C ASP A 148 -4.95 14.86 -19.75
N PRO A 149 -4.28 14.52 -20.88
CA PRO A 149 -3.41 15.45 -21.60
C PRO A 149 -4.17 16.56 -22.34
N LYS A 150 -5.50 16.43 -22.51
CA LYS A 150 -6.34 17.42 -23.18
C LYS A 150 -6.92 18.41 -22.18
N THR A 151 -7.42 17.92 -21.05
CA THR A 151 -8.15 18.69 -20.05
C THR A 151 -7.29 19.10 -18.84
N PHE A 152 -6.13 18.48 -18.67
CA PHE A 152 -5.21 18.65 -17.53
C PHE A 152 -5.84 18.31 -16.19
N LYS A 153 -6.88 17.47 -16.19
CA LYS A 153 -7.54 17.01 -14.97
C LYS A 153 -6.91 15.71 -14.46
N VAL A 154 -6.79 15.60 -13.15
CA VAL A 154 -6.33 14.37 -12.47
C VAL A 154 -7.40 13.28 -12.55
N GLY A 155 -6.97 12.05 -12.84
CA GLY A 155 -7.83 10.86 -12.88
C GLY A 155 -7.08 9.60 -12.43
N PRO A 156 -7.81 8.49 -12.22
CA PRO A 156 -7.18 7.22 -11.93
C PRO A 156 -6.39 6.72 -13.16
N ASN A 157 -5.26 6.04 -12.94
CA ASN A 157 -4.48 5.46 -14.05
C ASN A 157 -5.22 4.25 -14.66
N SER A 158 -5.84 3.42 -13.83
CA SER A 158 -6.79 2.37 -14.23
C SER A 158 -8.07 2.47 -13.39
N PRO A 159 -9.25 2.09 -13.94
CA PRO A 159 -10.48 1.95 -13.15
C PRO A 159 -10.32 1.05 -11.91
N SER A 160 -9.45 0.03 -11.98
CA SER A 160 -9.18 -0.88 -10.86
C SER A 160 -8.49 -0.20 -9.67
N ASP A 161 -7.75 0.89 -9.90
CA ASP A 161 -7.02 1.61 -8.84
C ASP A 161 -7.96 2.29 -7.85
N ILE A 162 -9.19 2.63 -8.26
CA ILE A 162 -10.20 3.26 -7.39
C ILE A 162 -10.45 2.43 -6.13
N ASN A 163 -10.53 1.11 -6.28
CA ASN A 163 -10.72 0.20 -5.15
C ASN A 163 -9.48 0.16 -4.27
N LEU A 164 -8.28 0.18 -4.87
CA LEU A 164 -7.05 0.20 -4.10
C LEU A 164 -6.84 1.51 -3.34
N TYR A 165 -7.26 2.67 -3.87
CA TYR A 165 -7.20 3.94 -3.14
C TYR A 165 -8.00 3.84 -1.85
N LYS A 166 -9.26 3.38 -1.93
CA LYS A 166 -10.13 3.20 -0.76
C LYS A 166 -9.47 2.25 0.24
N ARG A 167 -9.05 1.07 -0.22
CA ARG A 167 -8.42 0.04 0.64
C ARG A 167 -7.15 0.54 1.32
N LEU A 168 -6.31 1.28 0.62
CA LEU A 168 -5.11 1.88 1.19
C LEU A 168 -5.48 2.94 2.22
N THR A 169 -6.43 3.83 1.91
CA THR A 169 -6.85 4.89 2.86
C THR A 169 -7.51 4.37 4.13
N LEU A 170 -8.15 3.21 4.09
CA LEU A 170 -8.69 2.52 5.27
C LEU A 170 -7.61 2.10 6.27
N LEU A 171 -6.34 1.98 5.85
CA LEU A 171 -5.25 1.68 6.79
C LEU A 171 -5.12 2.75 7.89
N LYS A 172 -5.58 3.98 7.64
CA LYS A 172 -5.59 5.07 8.63
C LYS A 172 -6.51 4.80 9.81
N GLU A 173 -7.49 3.91 9.68
CA GLU A 173 -8.32 3.49 10.82
C GLU A 173 -7.50 2.67 11.84
N LYS A 174 -6.48 1.95 11.36
CA LYS A 174 -5.57 1.15 12.20
C LYS A 174 -4.33 1.92 12.64
N ASP A 175 -3.92 2.92 11.87
CA ASP A 175 -2.83 3.84 12.18
C ASP A 175 -3.28 5.29 11.94
N PRO A 176 -3.89 5.95 12.94
CA PRO A 176 -4.41 7.32 12.79
C PRO A 176 -3.34 8.37 12.44
N ASP A 177 -2.06 8.07 12.69
CA ASP A 177 -0.94 8.96 12.40
C ASP A 177 -0.43 8.80 10.95
N LEU A 178 -0.74 7.69 10.28
CA LEU A 178 -0.37 7.41 8.90
C LEU A 178 -0.96 8.46 7.95
N LYS A 179 -0.13 8.98 7.04
CA LYS A 179 -0.54 9.84 5.94
C LYS A 179 -0.45 9.11 4.62
N ILE A 180 -1.45 9.27 3.76
CA ILE A 180 -1.45 8.59 2.45
C ILE A 180 -1.51 9.64 1.37
N PHE A 181 -0.47 9.66 0.54
CA PHE A 181 -0.31 10.61 -0.56
C PHE A 181 -0.67 9.91 -1.86
N ILE A 182 -1.21 10.67 -2.82
CA ILE A 182 -1.30 10.21 -4.21
C ILE A 182 -0.03 10.65 -4.94
N ALA A 183 0.64 9.74 -5.64
CA ALA A 183 1.74 10.08 -6.53
C ALA A 183 1.22 10.23 -7.97
N ILE A 184 1.70 11.24 -8.70
CA ILE A 184 1.34 11.49 -10.10
C ILE A 184 2.61 11.61 -10.93
N GLY A 185 2.68 10.83 -12.01
CA GLY A 185 3.81 10.79 -12.93
C GLY A 185 4.41 9.39 -13.02
N GLY A 186 5.70 9.28 -12.74
CA GLY A 186 6.48 8.05 -12.86
C GLY A 186 7.05 7.85 -14.27
N TRP A 187 7.96 6.88 -14.39
CA TRP A 187 8.72 6.62 -15.61
C TRP A 187 7.84 6.51 -16.86
N THR A 188 6.86 5.61 -16.89
CA THR A 188 6.07 5.36 -18.12
C THR A 188 5.18 6.53 -18.54
N PHE A 189 4.85 7.46 -17.63
CA PHE A 189 4.02 8.63 -17.94
C PHE A 189 4.69 9.57 -18.95
N ASN A 190 6.02 9.58 -18.98
CA ASN A 190 6.83 10.47 -19.83
C ASN A 190 7.40 9.75 -21.07
N ASP A 191 7.07 8.47 -21.26
CA ASP A 191 7.44 7.74 -22.49
C ASP A 191 6.73 8.33 -23.72
N PRO A 192 7.27 8.12 -24.93
CA PRO A 192 6.63 8.59 -26.16
C PRO A 192 5.16 8.13 -26.25
N GLY A 193 4.24 9.09 -26.28
CA GLY A 193 2.81 8.80 -26.25
C GLY A 193 1.97 10.05 -25.91
N PRO A 194 0.65 9.87 -25.69
CA PRO A 194 -0.27 10.99 -25.46
C PRO A 194 0.07 11.85 -24.25
N THR A 195 0.74 11.28 -23.24
CA THR A 195 1.09 11.97 -21.99
C THR A 195 2.47 12.61 -21.99
N ALA A 196 3.33 12.32 -22.98
CA ALA A 196 4.75 12.65 -22.98
C ALA A 196 5.07 14.13 -22.65
N THR A 197 4.32 15.09 -23.20
CA THR A 197 4.55 16.53 -22.96
C THR A 197 3.71 17.12 -21.82
N THR A 198 2.88 16.31 -21.15
CA THR A 198 1.80 16.81 -20.26
C THR A 198 2.34 17.63 -19.10
N PHE A 199 3.41 17.20 -18.44
CA PHE A 199 4.00 17.98 -17.35
C PHE A 199 4.57 19.30 -17.81
N SER A 200 5.31 19.31 -18.93
CA SER A 200 5.84 20.55 -19.50
C SER A 200 4.71 21.50 -19.91
N ASP A 201 3.65 20.96 -20.53
CA ASP A 201 2.47 21.72 -20.95
C ASP A 201 1.64 22.27 -19.79
N LEU A 202 1.60 21.53 -18.68
CA LEU A 202 0.99 21.93 -17.42
C LEU A 202 1.80 23.06 -16.78
N ALA A 203 3.12 22.87 -16.61
CA ALA A 203 4.01 23.84 -15.98
C ALA A 203 4.00 25.19 -16.72
N ALA A 204 3.90 25.18 -18.05
CA ALA A 204 3.95 26.39 -18.88
C ALA A 204 2.64 27.23 -18.90
N SER A 205 1.52 26.76 -18.34
CA SER A 205 0.21 27.38 -18.58
C SER A 205 -0.66 27.53 -17.33
N VAL A 206 -0.91 28.77 -16.91
CA VAL A 206 -1.73 29.07 -15.72
C VAL A 206 -3.16 28.49 -15.80
N PRO A 207 -3.90 28.56 -16.93
CA PRO A 207 -5.21 27.89 -17.04
C PRO A 207 -5.15 26.38 -16.82
N ARG A 208 -4.10 25.70 -17.34
CA ARG A 208 -3.91 24.26 -17.17
C ARG A 208 -3.55 23.92 -15.71
N GLN A 209 -2.69 24.72 -15.08
CA GLN A 209 -2.38 24.61 -13.65
C GLN A 209 -3.64 24.72 -12.79
N LYS A 210 -4.55 25.64 -13.11
CA LYS A 210 -5.82 25.78 -12.41
C LYS A 210 -6.69 24.53 -12.55
N ALA A 211 -6.86 24.01 -13.77
CA ALA A 211 -7.63 22.79 -14.01
C ALA A 211 -7.04 21.57 -13.26
N PHE A 212 -5.72 21.43 -13.26
CA PHE A 212 -5.01 20.41 -12.50
C PHE A 212 -5.25 20.55 -11.00
N ILE A 213 -5.02 21.74 -10.43
CA ILE A 213 -5.16 21.97 -8.98
C ILE A 213 -6.60 21.71 -8.52
N GLU A 214 -7.61 22.21 -9.24
CA GLU A 214 -9.02 22.02 -8.88
C GLU A 214 -9.42 20.54 -8.93
N SER A 215 -9.03 19.82 -9.98
CA SER A 215 -9.32 18.39 -10.10
C SER A 215 -8.54 17.54 -9.10
N LEU A 216 -7.28 17.89 -8.80
CA LEU A 216 -6.46 17.22 -7.77
C LEU A 216 -7.08 17.34 -6.39
N LEU A 217 -7.51 18.54 -5.98
CA LEU A 217 -8.16 18.75 -4.70
C LEU A 217 -9.46 17.94 -4.60
N SER A 218 -10.25 17.91 -5.68
CA SER A 218 -11.43 17.06 -5.76
C SER A 218 -11.05 15.58 -5.63
N PHE A 219 -10.05 15.11 -6.35
CA PHE A 219 -9.59 13.72 -6.34
C PHE A 219 -9.12 13.28 -4.95
N MET A 220 -8.27 14.08 -4.30
CA MET A 220 -7.80 13.78 -2.95
C MET A 220 -8.92 13.81 -1.92
N SER A 221 -9.89 14.72 -2.05
CA SER A 221 -11.05 14.75 -1.16
C SER A 221 -11.95 13.53 -1.36
N THR A 222 -12.16 13.09 -2.60
CA THR A 222 -13.01 11.93 -2.93
C THR A 222 -12.43 10.63 -2.35
N TYR A 223 -11.12 10.45 -2.42
CA TYR A 223 -10.46 9.20 -2.03
C TYR A 223 -9.71 9.26 -0.70
N GLY A 224 -9.78 10.39 0.02
CA GLY A 224 -9.22 10.50 1.37
C GLY A 224 -7.69 10.65 1.44
N PHE A 225 -7.04 11.14 0.39
CA PHE A 225 -5.60 11.40 0.38
C PHE A 225 -5.21 12.64 1.21
N ASP A 226 -4.06 12.58 1.88
CA ASP A 226 -3.51 13.59 2.78
C ASP A 226 -2.51 14.52 2.09
N GLY A 227 -2.05 14.18 0.88
CA GLY A 227 -1.09 14.98 0.13
C GLY A 227 -0.84 14.46 -1.28
N LEU A 228 0.04 15.17 -1.98
CA LEU A 228 0.51 14.85 -3.33
C LEU A 228 2.02 14.61 -3.30
N ASP A 229 2.46 13.59 -4.01
CA ASP A 229 3.84 13.44 -4.46
C ASP A 229 3.90 13.63 -5.98
N LEU A 230 4.75 14.54 -6.47
CA LEU A 230 4.90 14.76 -7.92
C LEU A 230 6.18 14.08 -8.41
N ASP A 231 6.03 13.20 -9.38
CA ASP A 231 7.11 12.39 -9.93
C ASP A 231 7.28 12.66 -11.44
N TRP A 232 7.76 13.87 -11.76
CA TRP A 232 8.02 14.26 -13.15
C TRP A 232 9.41 13.82 -13.60
N GLU A 233 9.44 12.89 -14.57
CA GLU A 233 10.67 12.27 -15.07
C GLU A 233 10.95 12.54 -16.57
N TYR A 234 11.62 13.63 -16.96
CA TYR A 234 12.19 14.72 -16.14
C TYR A 234 12.05 16.06 -16.88
N PRO A 235 11.95 17.19 -16.15
CA PRO A 235 11.95 18.54 -16.76
C PRO A 235 13.19 18.76 -17.64
N GLU A 236 13.03 19.49 -18.74
CA GLU A 236 14.10 19.85 -19.72
C GLU A 236 14.86 18.67 -20.39
N ALA A 237 14.69 17.43 -19.95
CA ALA A 237 15.33 16.27 -20.56
C ALA A 237 14.69 15.91 -21.91
N ASP A 238 15.43 16.09 -23.00
CA ASP A 238 14.96 15.86 -24.37
C ASP A 238 14.49 14.41 -24.60
N ASP A 239 15.18 13.42 -24.01
CA ASP A 239 14.82 11.99 -24.08
C ASP A 239 13.53 11.66 -23.33
N ARG A 240 12.99 12.63 -22.58
CA ARG A 240 11.77 12.55 -21.78
C ARG A 240 10.74 13.62 -22.15
N SER A 241 10.87 14.20 -23.35
CA SER A 241 9.97 15.24 -23.87
C SER A 241 9.92 16.53 -23.04
N GLY A 242 10.96 16.80 -22.25
CA GLY A 242 11.15 18.05 -21.54
C GLY A 242 11.45 19.22 -22.49
N ARG A 243 11.25 20.45 -22.00
CA ARG A 243 11.57 21.70 -22.73
C ARG A 243 12.39 22.62 -21.85
N SER A 244 13.24 23.43 -22.46
CA SER A 244 14.10 24.39 -21.73
C SER A 244 13.36 25.38 -20.83
N VAL A 245 12.07 25.65 -21.12
CA VAL A 245 11.21 26.51 -20.29
C VAL A 245 10.81 25.86 -18.96
N ASP A 246 10.99 24.55 -18.80
CA ASP A 246 10.57 23.80 -17.63
C ASP A 246 11.33 24.23 -16.37
N PHE A 247 12.64 24.50 -16.49
CA PHE A 247 13.48 24.92 -15.37
C PHE A 247 12.91 26.15 -14.64
N GLU A 248 12.41 27.14 -15.39
CA GLU A 248 11.80 28.33 -14.81
C GLU A 248 10.32 28.15 -14.44
N ASN A 249 9.59 27.33 -15.18
CA ASN A 249 8.14 27.20 -15.02
C ASN A 249 7.75 26.22 -13.92
N PHE A 250 8.56 25.18 -13.70
CA PHE A 250 8.26 24.16 -12.70
C PHE A 250 8.19 24.74 -11.28
N PRO A 251 9.14 25.57 -10.80
CA PRO A 251 9.00 26.22 -9.49
C PRO A 251 7.80 27.16 -9.39
N LYS A 252 7.42 27.85 -10.48
CA LYS A 252 6.24 28.74 -10.51
C LYS A 252 4.95 27.95 -10.36
N PHE A 253 4.86 26.80 -11.02
CA PHE A 253 3.76 25.86 -10.87
C PHE A 253 3.70 25.32 -9.43
N MET A 254 4.83 24.85 -8.90
CA MET A 254 4.93 24.32 -7.53
C MET A 254 4.54 25.34 -6.45
N ALA A 255 4.91 26.61 -6.63
CA ALA A 255 4.50 27.67 -5.70
C ALA A 255 2.97 27.88 -5.66
N ARG A 256 2.30 27.83 -6.81
CA ARG A 256 0.83 27.92 -6.89
C ARG A 256 0.16 26.69 -6.29
N LEU A 257 0.68 25.52 -6.62
CA LEU A 257 0.20 24.24 -6.10
C LEU A 257 0.30 24.19 -4.57
N LYS A 258 1.45 24.58 -3.99
CA LYS A 258 1.66 24.69 -2.54
C LYS A 258 0.61 25.57 -1.87
N SER A 259 0.36 26.76 -2.41
CA SER A 259 -0.62 27.70 -1.86
C SER A 259 -2.04 27.09 -1.80
N SER A 260 -2.43 26.33 -2.83
CA SER A 260 -3.74 25.68 -2.88
C SER A 260 -3.83 24.47 -1.95
N LEU A 261 -2.76 23.67 -1.84
CA LEU A 261 -2.70 22.53 -0.94
C LEU A 261 -2.68 22.95 0.54
N ASP A 262 -1.95 24.01 0.89
CA ASP A 262 -1.95 24.57 2.25
C ASP A 262 -3.35 25.01 2.69
N SER A 263 -4.09 25.65 1.79
CA SER A 263 -5.46 26.10 2.03
C SER A 263 -6.42 24.92 2.28
N ALA A 264 -6.09 23.74 1.76
CA ALA A 264 -6.83 22.49 1.94
C ALA A 264 -6.24 21.57 3.03
N HIS A 265 -5.22 22.04 3.77
CA HIS A 265 -4.47 21.25 4.75
C HIS A 265 -3.90 19.94 4.19
N LYS A 266 -3.34 19.99 2.97
CA LYS A 266 -2.73 18.86 2.27
C LYS A 266 -1.21 19.03 2.14
N GLY A 267 -0.48 17.92 2.25
CA GLY A 267 0.97 17.89 2.08
C GLY A 267 1.42 17.86 0.62
N ILE A 268 2.69 18.20 0.38
CA ILE A 268 3.31 18.09 -0.94
C ILE A 268 4.78 17.67 -0.84
N SER A 269 5.16 16.69 -1.65
CA SER A 269 6.53 16.28 -1.93
C SER A 269 6.77 16.18 -3.43
N ILE A 270 8.04 16.09 -3.82
CA ILE A 270 8.41 15.67 -5.17
C ILE A 270 9.52 14.64 -5.12
N THR A 271 9.62 13.86 -6.18
CA THR A 271 10.67 12.89 -6.38
C THR A 271 11.81 13.50 -7.22
N LEU A 272 13.06 13.22 -6.84
CA LEU A 272 14.26 13.71 -7.50
C LEU A 272 15.12 12.55 -8.00
N PRO A 273 15.71 12.65 -9.21
CA PRO A 273 16.71 11.70 -9.67
C PRO A 273 18.02 11.85 -8.87
N ALA A 274 18.78 10.76 -8.75
CA ALA A 274 20.13 10.80 -8.16
C ALA A 274 21.22 11.23 -9.17
N SER A 275 20.98 11.04 -10.47
CA SER A 275 21.99 11.32 -11.50
C SER A 275 22.15 12.82 -11.75
N TYR A 276 23.40 13.27 -11.96
CA TYR A 276 23.67 14.65 -12.39
C TYR A 276 22.94 15.02 -13.68
N TRP A 277 22.86 14.06 -14.62
CA TRP A 277 22.30 14.26 -15.95
C TRP A 277 20.84 14.73 -15.92
N TYR A 278 20.02 14.18 -15.03
CA TYR A 278 18.63 14.59 -14.86
C TYR A 278 18.45 15.66 -13.77
N LEU A 279 19.19 15.57 -12.65
CA LEU A 279 19.03 16.50 -11.53
C LEU A 279 19.38 17.95 -11.90
N GLN A 280 20.26 18.17 -12.89
CA GLN A 280 20.65 19.50 -13.33
C GLN A 280 19.49 20.37 -13.86
N HIS A 281 18.36 19.74 -14.17
CA HIS A 281 17.15 20.39 -14.69
C HIS A 281 16.16 20.83 -13.59
N PHE A 282 16.52 20.66 -12.32
CA PHE A 282 15.71 21.06 -11.17
C PHE A 282 16.30 22.30 -10.48
N ASP A 283 15.53 23.39 -10.38
CA ASP A 283 15.89 24.52 -9.52
C ASP A 283 15.60 24.17 -8.05
N LEU A 284 16.51 23.39 -7.44
CA LEU A 284 16.34 22.85 -6.10
C LEU A 284 16.07 23.93 -5.04
N LYS A 285 16.73 25.09 -5.13
CA LYS A 285 16.55 26.19 -4.17
C LYS A 285 15.15 26.79 -4.24
N GLN A 286 14.60 26.94 -5.44
CA GLN A 286 13.25 27.46 -5.60
C GLN A 286 12.19 26.41 -5.27
N LEU A 287 12.40 25.15 -5.67
CA LEU A 287 11.49 24.04 -5.37
C LEU A 287 11.40 23.74 -3.86
N ALA A 288 12.51 23.84 -3.13
CA ALA A 288 12.56 23.59 -1.68
C ALA A 288 11.63 24.48 -0.85
N LYS A 289 11.24 25.64 -1.39
CA LYS A 289 10.28 26.57 -0.77
C LYS A 289 8.83 26.11 -0.88
N SER A 290 8.56 25.17 -1.79
CA SER A 290 7.20 24.73 -2.14
C SER A 290 6.94 23.27 -1.78
N VAL A 291 7.93 22.55 -1.25
CA VAL A 291 7.78 21.14 -0.85
C VAL A 291 8.08 20.95 0.63
N SER A 292 7.44 19.97 1.23
CA SER A 292 7.75 19.55 2.59
C SER A 292 9.07 18.76 2.65
N TRP A 293 9.34 17.97 1.61
CA TRP A 293 10.59 17.22 1.42
C TRP A 293 10.77 16.78 -0.04
N PHE A 294 11.97 16.30 -0.35
CA PHE A 294 12.36 15.65 -1.59
C PHE A 294 12.58 14.16 -1.35
N ASN A 295 11.94 13.31 -2.16
CA ASN A 295 12.22 11.88 -2.22
C ASN A 295 13.33 11.64 -3.24
N VAL A 296 14.56 11.34 -2.81
CA VAL A 296 15.68 11.10 -3.73
C VAL A 296 15.66 9.64 -4.17
N MET A 297 15.52 9.38 -5.47
CA MET A 297 15.62 8.04 -6.06
C MET A 297 17.08 7.59 -6.11
N SER A 298 17.65 7.32 -4.94
CA SER A 298 19.03 6.82 -4.76
C SER A 298 19.16 5.31 -5.05
N TYR A 299 18.51 4.89 -6.12
CA TYR A 299 18.52 3.56 -6.73
C TYR A 299 18.53 3.75 -8.25
N ASP A 300 18.66 2.66 -9.02
CA ASP A 300 18.77 2.72 -10.49
C ASP A 300 19.95 3.55 -10.98
N LEU A 301 21.04 3.53 -10.22
CA LEU A 301 22.32 4.13 -10.65
C LEU A 301 22.94 3.37 -11.84
N HIS A 302 22.64 2.07 -11.93
CA HIS A 302 23.14 1.15 -12.96
C HIS A 302 22.03 0.21 -13.43
N GLY A 303 22.05 -0.13 -14.72
CA GLY A 303 21.01 -0.93 -15.37
C GLY A 303 21.38 -1.36 -16.79
N THR A 304 20.44 -1.98 -17.49
CA THR A 304 20.68 -2.51 -18.85
C THR A 304 21.04 -1.42 -19.86
N TRP A 305 20.61 -0.19 -19.62
CA TRP A 305 20.93 1.01 -20.41
C TRP A 305 22.41 1.41 -20.37
N ASP A 306 23.22 0.87 -19.45
CA ASP A 306 24.66 1.10 -19.42
C ASP A 306 25.37 0.45 -20.63
N LYS A 307 24.74 -0.53 -21.27
CA LYS A 307 25.26 -1.17 -22.47
C LYS A 307 25.26 -0.18 -23.65
N GLY A 308 26.46 0.09 -24.19
CA GLY A 308 26.65 1.05 -25.28
C GLY A 308 26.79 2.49 -24.81
N ASN A 309 26.63 2.77 -23.52
CA ASN A 309 26.93 4.09 -22.96
C ASN A 309 28.46 4.24 -22.78
N LYS A 310 29.03 5.29 -23.38
CA LYS A 310 30.49 5.52 -23.36
C LYS A 310 31.06 5.87 -21.99
N TRP A 311 30.23 6.32 -21.05
CA TRP A 311 30.66 6.79 -19.73
C TRP A 311 30.53 5.71 -18.66
N THR A 312 29.41 4.97 -18.65
CA THR A 312 29.13 3.95 -17.65
C THR A 312 29.65 2.56 -18.08
N GLY A 313 29.57 2.24 -19.37
CA GLY A 313 30.03 0.96 -19.92
C GLY A 313 29.19 -0.24 -19.46
N ASN A 314 29.27 -1.37 -20.16
CA ASN A 314 28.46 -2.56 -19.85
C ASN A 314 29.00 -3.39 -18.66
N PHE A 315 29.39 -2.74 -17.57
CA PHE A 315 29.93 -3.40 -16.38
C PHE A 315 28.84 -3.85 -15.41
N LEU A 316 29.07 -4.97 -14.73
CA LEU A 316 28.26 -5.45 -13.62
C LEU A 316 28.46 -4.51 -12.42
N ASN A 317 27.57 -3.54 -12.29
CA ASN A 317 27.56 -2.57 -11.21
C ASN A 317 26.24 -2.61 -10.43
N ALA A 318 26.31 -2.21 -9.16
CA ALA A 318 25.16 -2.26 -8.28
C ALA A 318 24.32 -0.99 -8.37
N HIS A 319 23.01 -1.13 -8.57
CA HIS A 319 22.11 0.00 -8.75
C HIS A 319 21.84 0.83 -7.49
N THR A 320 22.28 0.38 -6.31
CA THR A 320 22.12 1.07 -5.03
C THR A 320 23.45 1.28 -4.29
N ASN A 321 24.53 1.51 -5.04
CA ASN A 321 25.88 1.71 -4.49
C ASN A 321 25.98 2.97 -3.61
N LEU A 322 26.19 2.80 -2.31
CA LEU A 322 26.27 3.89 -1.32
C LEU A 322 27.35 4.93 -1.62
N THR A 323 28.46 4.53 -2.25
CA THR A 323 29.54 5.47 -2.59
C THR A 323 29.17 6.43 -3.72
N GLU A 324 28.22 6.03 -4.57
CA GLU A 324 27.66 6.86 -5.63
C GLU A 324 26.42 7.62 -5.16
N ILE A 325 25.63 7.03 -4.26
CA ILE A 325 24.59 7.74 -3.51
C ILE A 325 25.19 8.95 -2.78
N ASP A 326 26.36 8.82 -2.17
CA ASP A 326 27.08 9.95 -1.55
C ASP A 326 27.40 11.06 -2.57
N GLN A 327 27.84 10.69 -3.77
CA GLN A 327 28.10 11.64 -4.85
C GLN A 327 26.82 12.33 -5.33
N ALA A 328 25.68 11.62 -5.36
CA ALA A 328 24.39 12.21 -5.67
C ALA A 328 23.95 13.22 -4.59
N LEU A 329 24.14 12.90 -3.31
CA LEU A 329 23.84 13.82 -2.21
C LEU A 329 24.76 15.07 -2.22
N ASP A 330 26.03 14.95 -2.63
CA ASP A 330 26.93 16.10 -2.84
C ASP A 330 26.31 17.16 -3.78
N LEU A 331 25.59 16.73 -4.82
CA LEU A 331 24.88 17.64 -5.73
C LEU A 331 23.79 18.44 -5.01
N ILE A 332 23.08 17.81 -4.07
CA ILE A 332 22.03 18.47 -3.27
C ILE A 332 22.66 19.48 -2.30
N TRP A 333 23.74 19.11 -1.62
CA TRP A 333 24.41 19.98 -0.63
C TRP A 333 25.02 21.23 -1.27
N ARG A 334 25.47 21.15 -2.52
CA ARG A 334 25.94 22.32 -3.30
C ARG A 334 24.85 23.34 -3.58
N ASN A 335 23.60 22.98 -3.38
CA ASN A 335 22.44 23.85 -3.55
C ASN A 335 21.86 24.32 -2.21
N ASP A 336 22.59 24.17 -1.10
CA ASP A 336 22.21 24.65 0.24
C ASP A 336 20.82 24.15 0.69
N ILE A 337 20.47 22.91 0.33
CA ILE A 337 19.20 22.29 0.73
C ILE A 337 19.32 21.76 2.16
N ASP A 338 18.30 22.00 2.97
CA ASP A 338 18.25 21.48 4.34
C ASP A 338 18.19 19.95 4.32
N ALA A 339 19.10 19.29 5.03
CA ALA A 339 19.14 17.84 5.15
C ALA A 339 17.82 17.28 5.70
N GLY A 340 17.12 18.02 6.57
CA GLY A 340 15.81 17.63 7.10
C GLY A 340 14.69 17.55 6.04
N GLN A 341 14.89 18.15 4.87
CA GLN A 341 14.00 18.06 3.70
C GLN A 341 14.40 16.94 2.72
N VAL A 342 15.52 16.24 2.93
CA VAL A 342 15.98 15.20 2.02
C VAL A 342 15.63 13.82 2.58
N VAL A 343 14.97 12.99 1.78
CA VAL A 343 14.61 11.60 2.12
C VAL A 343 15.38 10.66 1.21
N LEU A 344 16.10 9.69 1.80
CA LEU A 344 16.94 8.74 1.05
C LEU A 344 16.11 7.57 0.52
N GLY A 345 16.11 7.35 -0.79
CA GLY A 345 15.44 6.23 -1.44
C GLY A 345 16.20 4.90 -1.34
N LEU A 346 15.46 3.83 -1.12
CA LEU A 346 15.94 2.45 -0.99
C LEU A 346 15.14 1.55 -1.95
N GLY A 347 15.80 0.54 -2.52
CA GLY A 347 15.15 -0.44 -3.41
C GLY A 347 14.81 -1.73 -2.68
N PHE A 348 13.54 -2.17 -2.75
CA PHE A 348 13.13 -3.53 -2.39
C PHE A 348 13.14 -4.47 -3.63
N TYR A 349 14.03 -4.21 -4.56
CA TYR A 349 14.27 -5.02 -5.75
C TYR A 349 15.76 -4.99 -6.06
N GLY A 350 16.19 -5.84 -6.99
CA GLY A 350 17.52 -5.81 -7.55
C GLY A 350 17.50 -5.62 -9.06
N ARG A 351 18.56 -4.99 -9.58
CA ARG A 351 18.87 -5.00 -11.01
C ARG A 351 19.70 -6.25 -11.32
N SER A 352 19.23 -7.01 -12.31
CA SER A 352 19.83 -8.28 -12.72
C SER A 352 20.42 -8.19 -14.13
N PHE A 353 21.48 -8.98 -14.36
CA PHE A 353 22.22 -9.02 -15.61
C PHE A 353 22.58 -10.46 -15.97
N SER A 354 22.63 -10.73 -17.29
CA SER A 354 23.32 -11.90 -17.82
C SER A 354 24.77 -11.50 -18.11
N ALA A 355 25.70 -12.01 -17.32
CA ALA A 355 27.12 -11.77 -17.46
C ALA A 355 27.64 -12.33 -18.80
N THR A 356 28.57 -11.62 -19.45
CA THR A 356 29.22 -12.10 -20.69
C THR A 356 29.96 -13.42 -20.49
N SER A 357 30.42 -13.68 -19.26
CA SER A 357 31.05 -14.94 -18.90
C SER A 357 30.73 -15.32 -17.46
N SER A 358 30.31 -16.57 -17.25
CA SER A 358 30.15 -17.16 -15.92
C SER A 358 31.46 -17.28 -15.13
N SER A 359 32.61 -17.09 -15.78
CA SER A 359 33.93 -17.07 -15.12
C SER A 359 34.29 -15.73 -14.46
N CYS A 360 33.57 -14.64 -14.79
CA CYS A 360 33.81 -13.30 -14.26
C CYS A 360 32.49 -12.69 -13.77
N LEU A 361 32.28 -12.73 -12.45
CA LEU A 361 31.03 -12.28 -11.80
C LEU A 361 31.27 -11.22 -10.70
N ASP A 362 32.50 -10.73 -10.58
CA ASP A 362 32.82 -9.62 -9.68
C ASP A 362 32.48 -8.27 -10.33
N PRO A 363 32.21 -7.22 -9.52
CA PRO A 363 32.02 -5.87 -10.04
C PRO A 363 33.17 -5.43 -10.96
N GLY A 364 32.82 -4.85 -12.10
CA GLY A 364 33.77 -4.53 -13.18
C GLY A 364 33.94 -5.61 -14.26
N CYS A 365 33.41 -6.82 -14.07
CA CYS A 365 33.15 -7.75 -15.18
C CYS A 365 32.01 -7.21 -16.07
N THR A 366 31.87 -7.72 -17.30
CA THR A 366 30.86 -7.20 -18.25
C THR A 366 29.60 -8.05 -18.35
N PHE A 367 28.49 -7.43 -18.76
CA PHE A 367 27.24 -8.10 -19.08
C PHE A 367 26.89 -8.01 -20.57
N GLU A 368 26.08 -8.96 -21.05
CA GLU A 368 25.59 -9.02 -22.42
C GLU A 368 24.12 -8.59 -22.56
N SER A 369 23.30 -8.80 -21.53
CA SER A 369 21.88 -8.44 -21.51
C SER A 369 21.39 -8.28 -20.06
N GLY A 370 20.12 -7.89 -19.89
CA GLY A 370 19.44 -8.01 -18.61
C GLY A 370 19.39 -9.47 -18.13
N GLY A 371 19.29 -9.65 -16.82
CA GLY A 371 19.07 -10.97 -16.24
C GLY A 371 17.70 -11.51 -16.63
N GLU A 372 17.56 -12.84 -16.56
CA GLU A 372 16.29 -13.51 -16.83
C GLU A 372 15.16 -12.92 -15.98
N ARG A 373 13.98 -12.74 -16.59
CA ARG A 373 12.81 -12.18 -15.91
C ARG A 373 12.36 -13.08 -14.77
N GLY A 374 11.97 -12.48 -13.65
CA GLY A 374 11.37 -13.20 -12.54
C GLY A 374 9.96 -13.73 -12.87
N LYS A 375 9.53 -14.82 -12.21
CA LYS A 375 8.19 -15.42 -12.44
C LYS A 375 7.05 -14.47 -12.06
N CYS A 376 7.26 -13.60 -11.08
CA CYS A 376 6.28 -12.68 -10.54
C CYS A 376 6.47 -11.25 -11.05
N SER A 377 7.71 -10.76 -11.16
CA SER A 377 7.99 -9.43 -11.75
C SER A 377 7.72 -9.39 -13.25
N ARG A 378 8.02 -10.49 -13.96
CA ARG A 378 7.95 -10.61 -15.43
C ARG A 378 8.75 -9.57 -16.21
N GLU A 379 9.69 -8.89 -15.56
CA GLU A 379 10.50 -7.83 -16.15
C GLU A 379 11.95 -8.29 -16.34
N VAL A 380 12.49 -8.14 -17.54
CA VAL A 380 13.89 -8.50 -17.82
C VAL A 380 14.82 -7.52 -17.12
N GLY A 381 15.82 -8.05 -16.41
CA GLY A 381 16.79 -7.22 -15.69
C GLY A 381 16.29 -6.65 -14.35
N ILE A 382 15.10 -7.04 -13.89
CA ILE A 382 14.58 -6.69 -12.55
C ILE A 382 14.12 -7.96 -11.84
N LEU A 383 14.47 -8.08 -10.57
CA LEU A 383 13.94 -9.12 -9.68
C LEU A 383 13.43 -8.48 -8.39
N LEU A 384 12.23 -8.85 -7.94
CA LEU A 384 11.72 -8.40 -6.64
C LEU A 384 12.55 -9.03 -5.52
N ASN A 385 12.70 -8.38 -4.37
CA ASN A 385 13.42 -8.98 -3.24
C ASN A 385 12.82 -10.32 -2.81
N SER A 386 11.49 -10.48 -2.91
CA SER A 386 10.81 -11.77 -2.71
C SER A 386 11.21 -12.87 -3.72
N GLU A 387 11.52 -12.50 -4.96
CA GLU A 387 12.02 -13.43 -5.98
C GLU A 387 13.49 -13.76 -5.77
N ILE A 388 14.30 -12.75 -5.43
CA ILE A 388 15.72 -12.92 -5.13
C ILE A 388 15.91 -13.91 -3.98
N ASP A 389 15.15 -13.78 -2.89
CA ASP A 389 15.19 -14.72 -1.76
C ASP A 389 14.89 -16.17 -2.21
N ASN A 390 13.87 -16.34 -3.06
CA ASN A 390 13.50 -17.65 -3.60
C ASN A 390 14.59 -18.22 -4.51
N LEU A 391 15.18 -17.40 -5.39
CA LEU A 391 16.22 -17.81 -6.33
C LEU A 391 17.54 -18.14 -5.61
N VAL A 392 17.93 -17.33 -4.62
CA VAL A 392 19.09 -17.59 -3.76
C VAL A 392 18.92 -18.93 -3.03
N LYS A 393 17.74 -19.19 -2.47
CA LYS A 393 17.43 -20.46 -1.80
C LYS A 393 17.42 -21.64 -2.77
N THR A 394 16.76 -21.51 -3.91
CA THR A 394 16.61 -22.58 -4.90
C THR A 394 17.94 -22.98 -5.52
N ASN A 395 18.80 -22.00 -5.81
CA ASN A 395 20.14 -22.24 -6.38
C ASN A 395 21.21 -22.50 -5.31
N ASN A 396 20.85 -22.52 -4.02
CA ASN A 396 21.77 -22.69 -2.89
C ASN A 396 22.98 -21.73 -2.94
N VAL A 397 22.71 -20.45 -3.27
CA VAL A 397 23.73 -19.41 -3.41
C VAL A 397 23.93 -18.70 -2.07
N LYS A 398 25.18 -18.31 -1.77
CA LYS A 398 25.48 -17.41 -0.65
C LYS A 398 25.81 -16.01 -1.20
N PRO A 399 24.94 -15.00 -1.00
CA PRO A 399 25.20 -13.65 -1.48
C PRO A 399 26.49 -13.05 -0.88
N LYS A 400 27.26 -12.33 -1.71
CA LYS A 400 28.47 -11.60 -1.31
C LYS A 400 28.10 -10.20 -0.83
N HIS A 401 28.65 -9.80 0.32
CA HIS A 401 28.42 -8.47 0.91
C HIS A 401 29.58 -7.53 0.58
N PHE A 402 29.28 -6.47 -0.17
CA PHE A 402 30.22 -5.39 -0.47
C PHE A 402 30.01 -4.27 0.56
N LYS A 403 30.80 -4.29 1.64
CA LYS A 403 30.57 -3.44 2.82
C LYS A 403 30.70 -1.95 2.55
N LYS A 404 31.60 -1.54 1.65
CA LYS A 404 31.87 -0.12 1.34
C LYS A 404 30.74 0.45 0.48
N GLU A 405 30.30 -0.31 -0.51
CA GLU A 405 29.21 0.02 -1.41
C GLU A 405 27.84 -0.21 -0.76
N ALA A 406 27.79 -0.92 0.37
CA ALA A 406 26.58 -1.32 1.09
C ALA A 406 25.55 -2.00 0.18
N VAL A 407 25.97 -3.06 -0.50
CA VAL A 407 25.13 -3.87 -1.41
C VAL A 407 25.38 -5.37 -1.24
N LYS A 408 24.36 -6.17 -1.53
CA LYS A 408 24.47 -7.63 -1.69
C LYS A 408 24.47 -7.99 -3.17
N VAL A 409 25.28 -8.97 -3.51
CA VAL A 409 25.35 -9.54 -4.86
C VAL A 409 25.15 -11.04 -4.78
N ALA A 410 24.21 -11.56 -5.55
CA ALA A 410 24.02 -12.99 -5.75
C ALA A 410 24.23 -13.34 -7.23
N SER A 411 24.75 -14.53 -7.49
CA SER A 411 25.01 -15.00 -8.86
C SER A 411 24.88 -16.52 -8.97
N TRP A 412 24.34 -17.00 -10.08
CA TRP A 412 24.21 -18.42 -10.41
C TRP A 412 24.35 -18.61 -11.93
N GLY A 413 25.21 -19.53 -12.38
CA GLY A 413 25.54 -19.64 -13.80
C GLY A 413 26.16 -18.33 -14.33
N ASN A 414 25.56 -17.74 -15.36
CA ASN A 414 25.89 -16.38 -15.83
C ASN A 414 24.91 -15.31 -15.32
N GLN A 415 23.93 -15.65 -14.49
CA GLN A 415 22.99 -14.69 -13.92
C GLN A 415 23.61 -13.99 -12.71
N TRP A 416 23.41 -12.68 -12.63
CA TRP A 416 23.95 -11.82 -11.59
C TRP A 416 22.89 -10.82 -11.14
N VAL A 417 22.75 -10.58 -9.84
CA VAL A 417 21.83 -9.58 -9.30
C VAL A 417 22.46 -8.83 -8.13
N ALA A 418 22.36 -7.50 -8.15
CA ALA A 418 22.68 -6.64 -7.01
C ALA A 418 21.40 -6.11 -6.37
N TYR A 419 21.31 -6.21 -5.05
CA TYR A 419 20.13 -5.88 -4.27
C TYR A 419 20.48 -5.50 -2.83
N ASP A 420 19.46 -5.10 -2.06
CA ASP A 420 19.58 -4.73 -0.66
C ASP A 420 18.92 -5.76 0.28
N ASP A 421 19.56 -6.02 1.42
CA ASP A 421 19.06 -6.87 2.52
C ASP A 421 19.17 -6.19 3.89
N GLU A 422 18.88 -6.93 4.95
CA GLU A 422 18.86 -6.40 6.32
C GLU A 422 20.22 -5.76 6.75
N ASP A 423 21.36 -6.27 6.26
CA ASP A 423 22.67 -5.68 6.54
C ASP A 423 22.84 -4.34 5.84
N THR A 424 22.50 -4.27 4.55
CA THR A 424 22.74 -3.09 3.72
C THR A 424 21.72 -1.99 4.01
N LEU A 425 20.47 -2.34 4.30
CA LEU A 425 19.44 -1.41 4.78
C LEU A 425 19.87 -0.75 6.10
N LYS A 426 20.52 -1.51 7.00
CA LYS A 426 21.10 -0.95 8.23
C LYS A 426 22.21 0.05 7.92
N GLN A 427 23.15 -0.30 7.04
CA GLN A 427 24.24 0.60 6.65
C GLN A 427 23.70 1.91 6.03
N LYS A 428 22.72 1.82 5.14
CA LYS A 428 22.08 2.97 4.48
C LYS A 428 21.26 3.83 5.46
N SER A 429 20.52 3.20 6.38
CA SER A 429 19.81 3.92 7.46
C SER A 429 20.77 4.68 8.36
N GLU A 430 21.84 4.03 8.84
CA GLU A 430 22.85 4.68 9.68
C GLU A 430 23.58 5.81 8.94
N TYR A 431 23.77 5.67 7.62
CA TYR A 431 24.31 6.72 6.77
C TYR A 431 23.37 7.93 6.70
N ALA A 432 22.09 7.71 6.39
CA ALA A 432 21.07 8.75 6.37
C ALA A 432 20.97 9.51 7.71
N GLN A 433 20.96 8.77 8.82
CA GLN A 433 20.95 9.36 10.17
C GLN A 433 22.21 10.19 10.42
N SER A 434 23.38 9.73 9.96
CA SER A 434 24.64 10.46 10.16
C SER A 434 24.66 11.80 9.44
N LEU A 435 23.90 11.95 8.35
CA LEU A 435 23.76 13.19 7.58
C LEU A 435 22.56 14.04 7.99
N CYS A 436 21.88 13.69 9.09
CA CYS A 436 20.65 14.36 9.55
C CYS A 436 19.52 14.36 8.51
N LEU A 437 19.44 13.33 7.65
CA LEU A 437 18.40 13.28 6.63
C LEU A 437 17.00 13.23 7.25
N GLY A 438 16.03 13.79 6.52
CA GLY A 438 14.63 13.85 6.92
C GLY A 438 13.93 12.50 7.01
N GLY A 439 14.51 11.43 6.45
CA GLY A 439 13.93 10.10 6.51
C GLY A 439 14.47 9.11 5.48
N LEU A 440 13.79 7.98 5.37
CA LEU A 440 13.99 6.96 4.35
C LEU A 440 12.72 6.79 3.50
N MET A 441 12.90 6.46 2.23
CA MET A 441 11.86 6.12 1.28
C MET A 441 12.14 4.73 0.68
N VAL A 442 11.11 3.94 0.39
CA VAL A 442 11.25 2.61 -0.23
C VAL A 442 10.44 2.53 -1.52
N TRP A 443 11.11 2.09 -2.58
CA TRP A 443 10.52 1.62 -3.84
C TRP A 443 10.72 0.10 -3.99
N ALA A 444 9.68 -0.74 -3.93
CA ALA A 444 8.33 -0.45 -3.46
C ALA A 444 7.93 -1.43 -2.35
N ILE A 445 6.97 -1.02 -1.50
CA ILE A 445 6.49 -1.81 -0.35
C ILE A 445 6.06 -3.22 -0.81
N SER A 446 5.46 -3.28 -1.99
CA SER A 446 4.90 -4.46 -2.65
C SER A 446 5.95 -5.52 -3.05
N HIS A 447 7.24 -5.20 -3.02
CA HIS A 447 8.31 -6.13 -3.44
C HIS A 447 8.86 -7.00 -2.30
N ASP A 448 8.35 -6.80 -1.08
CA ASP A 448 8.69 -7.57 0.11
C ASP A 448 8.22 -9.03 0.03
N THR A 449 8.71 -9.86 0.94
CA THR A 449 8.26 -11.23 1.15
C THR A 449 6.91 -11.25 1.88
N LYS A 450 6.19 -12.39 1.76
CA LYS A 450 4.89 -12.58 2.42
C LYS A 450 4.93 -12.40 3.94
N ASP A 451 6.07 -12.68 4.57
CA ASP A 451 6.30 -12.54 6.01
C ASP A 451 6.82 -11.14 6.41
N ALA A 452 6.83 -10.19 5.48
CA ALA A 452 7.26 -8.81 5.65
C ALA A 452 8.73 -8.68 6.12
N LYS A 453 9.63 -9.50 5.58
CA LYS A 453 11.04 -9.59 6.00
C LYS A 453 11.75 -8.24 5.86
N TYR A 454 11.63 -7.59 4.72
CA TYR A 454 12.34 -6.34 4.42
C TYR A 454 11.68 -5.14 5.14
N ASN A 455 10.35 -5.15 5.31
CA ASN A 455 9.66 -4.19 6.16
C ASN A 455 10.05 -4.31 7.64
N LYS A 456 10.20 -5.52 8.18
CA LYS A 456 10.69 -5.74 9.55
C LYS A 456 12.12 -5.23 9.73
N ALA A 457 12.99 -5.50 8.76
CA ALA A 457 14.34 -4.96 8.71
C ALA A 457 14.32 -3.42 8.72
N LEU A 458 13.49 -2.81 7.87
CA LEU A 458 13.30 -1.36 7.80
C LEU A 458 12.81 -0.79 9.15
N ALA A 459 11.80 -1.39 9.77
CA ALA A 459 11.26 -0.96 11.06
C ALA A 459 12.33 -0.93 12.15
N LYS A 460 13.15 -1.98 12.21
CA LYS A 460 14.26 -2.10 13.16
C LYS A 460 15.30 -1.01 12.95
N VAL A 461 15.72 -0.75 11.71
CA VAL A 461 16.75 0.27 11.43
C VAL A 461 16.21 1.70 11.48
N ALA A 462 14.90 1.87 11.37
CA ALA A 462 14.20 3.14 11.53
C ALA A 462 13.85 3.45 13.00
N ASN A 463 14.07 2.50 13.92
CA ASN A 463 13.60 2.57 15.32
C ASN A 463 12.07 2.78 15.43
N ARG A 464 11.30 2.05 14.62
CA ARG A 464 9.84 2.08 14.63
C ARG A 464 9.26 0.73 15.04
N LYS A 465 8.18 0.77 15.82
CA LYS A 465 7.47 -0.43 16.27
C LYS A 465 6.35 -0.75 15.29
N ILE A 466 6.39 -1.94 14.70
CA ILE A 466 5.24 -2.51 13.99
C ILE A 466 4.19 -2.87 15.05
N THR A 467 3.02 -2.24 14.99
CA THR A 467 1.93 -2.43 15.95
C THR A 467 1.10 -3.65 15.61
N SER A 468 0.84 -3.87 14.32
CA SER A 468 0.26 -5.11 13.83
C SER A 468 0.96 -5.58 12.56
N LEU A 469 1.27 -6.87 12.52
CA LEU A 469 1.62 -7.55 11.28
C LEU A 469 0.32 -8.10 10.69
N PRO A 470 0.09 -7.96 9.37
CA PRO A 470 -1.06 -8.53 8.69
C PRO A 470 -1.30 -10.02 8.94
N MET A 471 -0.28 -10.77 9.41
CA MET A 471 -0.37 -12.22 9.57
C MET A 471 0.08 -12.81 10.91
N THR A 472 0.58 -12.06 11.90
CA THR A 472 1.19 -12.67 13.12
C THR A 472 1.39 -11.71 14.31
N ASP A 473 0.60 -10.65 14.44
CA ASP A 473 0.76 -9.78 15.62
C ASP A 473 0.38 -10.55 16.90
N GLY A 474 1.40 -10.81 17.71
CA GLY A 474 1.38 -11.54 18.98
C GLY A 474 0.78 -10.77 20.16
N SER A 475 0.17 -9.59 19.95
CA SER A 475 -0.22 -8.68 21.04
C SER A 475 -1.68 -8.77 21.46
N ASP A 476 -2.56 -9.29 20.59
CA ASP A 476 -3.99 -9.41 20.87
C ASP A 476 -4.36 -10.85 21.21
N GLN A 477 -4.32 -11.19 22.50
CA GLN A 477 -4.80 -12.48 23.01
C GLN A 477 -6.31 -12.41 23.28
N PRO A 478 -7.04 -13.54 23.14
CA PRO A 478 -8.47 -13.59 23.47
C PRO A 478 -8.72 -13.37 24.96
N TYR A 479 -7.70 -13.62 25.80
CA TYR A 479 -7.71 -13.40 27.23
C TYR A 479 -6.49 -12.59 27.64
N GLN A 480 -6.68 -11.61 28.52
CA GLN A 480 -5.60 -10.78 29.08
C GLN A 480 -5.61 -10.87 30.61
N PHE A 481 -4.41 -10.86 31.21
CA PHE A 481 -4.28 -10.76 32.66
C PHE A 481 -4.26 -9.30 33.09
N VAL A 482 -5.21 -8.91 33.94
CA VAL A 482 -5.29 -7.58 34.55
C VAL A 482 -4.95 -7.69 36.03
N ASP A 483 -4.00 -6.87 36.50
CA ASP A 483 -3.62 -6.80 37.91
C ASP A 483 -4.66 -6.00 38.71
N PHE A 484 -5.35 -6.65 39.65
CA PHE A 484 -6.23 -6.00 40.62
C PHE A 484 -5.45 -5.64 41.89
N PRO A 485 -5.38 -4.34 42.30
CA PRO A 485 -4.70 -3.93 43.52
C PRO A 485 -5.35 -4.52 44.78
N ASN A 486 -4.53 -4.93 45.74
CA ASN A 486 -4.95 -5.48 47.03
C ASN A 486 -4.49 -4.52 48.16
N PRO A 487 -5.34 -3.59 48.61
CA PRO A 487 -4.98 -2.63 49.65
C PRO A 487 -4.57 -3.30 50.96
N GLN A 488 -3.65 -2.69 51.71
CA GLN A 488 -3.15 -3.22 52.98
C GLN A 488 -3.69 -2.43 54.17
N CYS A 489 -3.94 -3.10 55.30
CA CYS A 489 -4.39 -2.43 56.53
C CYS A 489 -3.41 -1.30 56.91
N LYS A 490 -3.91 -0.20 57.48
CA LYS A 490 -3.08 0.94 57.85
C LYS A 490 -3.65 1.72 59.03
N TRP A 491 -2.75 2.42 59.72
CA TRP A 491 -3.12 3.47 60.68
C TRP A 491 -3.50 4.75 59.93
N THR A 492 -4.57 5.41 60.36
CA THR A 492 -4.96 6.75 59.90
C THR A 492 -4.05 7.83 60.50
N ASN A 493 -4.18 9.09 60.08
CA ASN A 493 -3.51 10.20 60.78
C ASN A 493 -4.24 10.53 62.09
N CYS A 494 -3.61 11.32 62.96
CA CYS A 494 -4.22 11.72 64.24
C CYS A 494 -5.58 12.39 64.04
N GLY A 495 -6.62 11.84 64.66
CA GLY A 495 -7.98 12.39 64.60
C GLY A 495 -8.76 12.04 63.33
N GLU A 496 -8.19 11.24 62.42
CA GLU A 496 -8.87 10.77 61.21
C GLU A 496 -9.56 9.42 61.41
N GLY A 497 -10.78 9.28 60.89
CA GLY A 497 -11.49 8.00 60.80
C GLY A 497 -11.07 7.17 59.59
N CYS A 498 -11.59 5.94 59.49
CA CYS A 498 -11.25 5.05 58.38
C CYS A 498 -11.74 5.59 57.01
N PRO A 499 -10.98 5.35 55.93
CA PRO A 499 -11.41 5.67 54.56
C PRO A 499 -12.72 4.98 54.17
N SER A 500 -13.41 5.52 53.16
CA SER A 500 -14.62 4.88 52.59
C SER A 500 -14.29 3.47 52.06
N GLY A 501 -15.11 2.47 52.40
CA GLY A 501 -14.88 1.06 52.07
C GLY A 501 -13.91 0.32 53.02
N TRP A 502 -13.49 0.96 54.12
CA TRP A 502 -12.62 0.36 55.13
C TRP A 502 -13.34 0.27 56.47
N VAL A 503 -12.98 -0.74 57.25
CA VAL A 503 -13.52 -0.97 58.60
C VAL A 503 -12.50 -0.61 59.67
N HIS A 504 -13.00 -0.03 60.75
CA HIS A 504 -12.22 0.23 61.96
C HIS A 504 -12.09 -1.07 62.75
N MET A 505 -10.86 -1.55 62.88
CA MET A 505 -10.59 -2.83 63.53
C MET A 505 -10.86 -2.76 65.03
N THR A 506 -11.58 -3.76 65.55
CA THR A 506 -11.72 -3.97 66.99
C THR A 506 -10.53 -4.75 67.53
N ARG A 507 -10.15 -4.49 68.79
CA ARG A 507 -9.15 -5.31 69.47
C ARG A 507 -9.79 -6.63 69.90
N GLU A 508 -9.05 -7.72 69.80
CA GLU A 508 -9.48 -9.10 70.10
C GLU A 508 -8.51 -9.84 71.05
N ASP A 509 -7.64 -9.11 71.75
CA ASP A 509 -6.76 -9.67 72.80
C ASP A 509 -7.50 -9.91 74.13
N ASP A 510 -6.86 -10.66 75.03
CA ASP A 510 -7.41 -11.07 76.34
C ASP A 510 -7.77 -9.88 77.27
N GLY A 511 -7.24 -8.68 77.00
CA GLY A 511 -7.51 -7.45 77.76
C GLY A 511 -8.74 -6.66 77.31
N LYS A 512 -9.42 -7.09 76.24
CA LYS A 512 -10.58 -6.42 75.63
C LYS A 512 -11.76 -6.30 76.59
N ARG A 513 -12.38 -5.11 76.65
CA ARG A 513 -13.66 -4.89 77.35
C ARG A 513 -14.75 -4.40 76.40
N GLY A 514 -15.73 -5.24 76.08
CA GLY A 514 -16.82 -4.87 75.16
C GLY A 514 -16.31 -4.61 73.74
N LYS A 515 -16.82 -3.59 73.05
CA LYS A 515 -16.40 -3.24 71.67
C LYS A 515 -15.33 -2.14 71.68
N GLU A 516 -14.12 -2.49 72.11
CA GLU A 516 -12.95 -1.59 72.06
C GLU A 516 -12.27 -1.65 70.67
N TYR A 517 -11.83 -0.49 70.17
CA TYR A 517 -11.18 -0.35 68.87
C TYR A 517 -9.65 -0.32 68.98
N MET A 518 -8.97 -0.67 67.89
CA MET A 518 -7.51 -0.53 67.75
C MET A 518 -7.15 0.95 67.55
N LEU A 519 -6.84 1.62 68.66
CA LEU A 519 -6.46 3.03 68.71
C LEU A 519 -5.04 3.23 69.21
N ASP A 520 -4.30 4.14 68.60
CA ASP A 520 -2.93 4.50 68.97
C ASP A 520 -2.80 6.02 69.19
N GLU A 521 -2.26 6.45 70.33
CA GLU A 521 -2.09 7.87 70.67
C GLU A 521 -0.66 8.38 70.41
N SER A 522 0.24 7.49 70.00
CA SER A 522 1.65 7.79 69.81
C SER A 522 1.84 8.96 68.85
N ALA A 523 2.69 9.92 69.23
CA ALA A 523 2.99 11.12 68.46
C ALA A 523 1.78 12.04 68.11
N CYS A 524 0.59 11.86 68.70
CA CYS A 524 -0.56 12.75 68.46
C CYS A 524 -0.64 13.97 69.38
N ALA A 525 0.09 13.97 70.50
CA ALA A 525 0.17 15.09 71.45
C ALA A 525 -1.20 15.69 71.87
N GLY A 526 -2.22 14.84 72.03
CA GLY A 526 -3.58 15.25 72.45
C GLY A 526 -4.53 15.66 71.32
N THR A 527 -4.09 15.63 70.05
CA THR A 527 -4.92 15.94 68.86
C THR A 527 -5.95 14.86 68.54
N GLY A 528 -5.81 13.68 69.15
CA GLY A 528 -6.70 12.54 68.95
C GLY A 528 -5.91 11.22 68.97
N THR A 529 -6.45 10.23 68.27
CA THR A 529 -5.86 8.90 68.08
C THR A 529 -5.72 8.58 66.60
N HIS A 530 -4.77 7.72 66.27
CA HIS A 530 -4.74 6.96 65.02
C HIS A 530 -5.70 5.77 65.14
N ALA A 531 -6.50 5.52 64.11
CA ALA A 531 -7.37 4.36 63.99
C ALA A 531 -6.74 3.31 63.06
N PHE A 532 -6.74 2.04 63.45
CA PHE A 532 -6.28 0.97 62.56
C PHE A 532 -7.43 0.48 61.68
N CYS A 533 -7.24 0.58 60.36
CA CYS A 533 -8.27 0.33 59.37
C CYS A 533 -7.84 -0.75 58.38
N CYS A 534 -8.78 -1.59 57.94
CA CYS A 534 -8.57 -2.62 56.91
C CYS A 534 -9.65 -2.54 55.81
N PRO A 535 -9.33 -2.88 54.55
CA PRO A 535 -10.31 -2.93 53.46
C PRO A 535 -11.30 -4.10 53.66
N THR A 536 -12.53 -3.96 53.16
CA THR A 536 -13.61 -4.94 53.35
C THR A 536 -13.68 -6.07 52.32
N ASP A 537 -12.85 -6.03 51.29
CA ASP A 537 -13.00 -6.88 50.10
C ASP A 537 -12.55 -8.34 50.30
N ASP A 538 -12.08 -8.69 51.52
CA ASP A 538 -11.63 -10.05 51.89
C ASP A 538 -11.75 -10.29 53.41
N LYS A 539 -11.36 -11.48 53.89
CA LYS A 539 -11.27 -11.85 55.31
C LYS A 539 -10.43 -10.81 56.08
N LEU A 540 -11.00 -10.25 57.14
CA LEU A 540 -10.34 -9.28 58.02
C LEU A 540 -9.38 -9.99 58.99
N PRO A 541 -8.21 -9.40 59.30
CA PRO A 541 -7.28 -9.97 60.27
C PRO A 541 -7.82 -9.83 61.69
N THR A 542 -7.35 -10.67 62.60
CA THR A 542 -7.59 -10.49 64.03
C THR A 542 -6.45 -9.66 64.61
N CYS A 543 -6.76 -8.55 65.26
CA CYS A 543 -5.77 -7.62 65.81
C CYS A 543 -6.00 -7.39 67.30
N GLY A 544 -4.94 -7.12 68.06
CA GLY A 544 -5.04 -6.86 69.48
C GLY A 544 -3.83 -6.11 70.02
N TRP A 545 -4.00 -5.54 71.21
CA TRP A 545 -2.91 -4.97 72.00
C TRP A 545 -2.43 -6.02 72.99
N TYR A 546 -1.24 -6.54 72.75
CA TYR A 546 -0.70 -7.61 73.58
C TYR A 546 0.16 -7.05 74.71
N THR A 547 0.45 -7.92 75.67
CA THR A 547 1.59 -7.76 76.58
C THR A 547 1.57 -6.55 77.52
N HIS A 548 0.42 -5.88 77.78
CA HIS A 548 0.33 -4.76 78.74
C HIS A 548 0.53 -5.17 80.22
N HIS A 549 0.12 -6.38 80.62
CA HIS A 549 0.29 -6.97 81.96
C HIS A 549 0.17 -6.01 83.16
N ASN A 550 -0.96 -5.29 83.28
CA ASN A 550 -1.19 -4.27 84.33
C ASN A 550 -0.05 -3.23 84.46
N GLY A 551 0.46 -2.77 83.32
CA GLY A 551 1.52 -1.78 83.21
C GLY A 551 2.94 -2.37 83.25
N ASN A 552 3.12 -3.69 83.25
CA ASN A 552 4.43 -4.33 83.06
C ASN A 552 4.59 -4.80 81.61
N CYS A 553 4.72 -3.85 80.69
CA CYS A 553 4.63 -4.16 79.27
C CYS A 553 5.82 -4.96 78.73
N ASP A 554 5.58 -5.84 77.75
CA ASP A 554 6.62 -6.44 76.91
C ASP A 554 6.37 -6.17 75.42
N ASN A 555 7.40 -6.19 74.58
CA ASN A 555 7.29 -5.77 73.18
C ASN A 555 7.12 -6.92 72.17
N THR A 556 6.64 -8.08 72.61
CA THR A 556 6.56 -9.29 71.78
C THR A 556 5.15 -9.50 71.22
N CYS A 557 5.08 -9.94 69.97
CA CYS A 557 3.83 -10.37 69.34
C CYS A 557 3.64 -11.88 69.49
N PRO A 558 2.40 -12.36 69.71
CA PRO A 558 2.09 -13.78 69.69
C PRO A 558 2.50 -14.46 68.38
N SER A 559 2.81 -15.75 68.44
CA SER A 559 3.11 -16.55 67.25
C SER A 559 1.97 -16.47 66.22
N GLY A 560 2.31 -16.27 64.94
CA GLY A 560 1.34 -16.10 63.86
C GLY A 560 0.80 -14.67 63.70
N THR A 561 1.34 -13.70 64.44
CA THR A 561 1.00 -12.27 64.31
C THR A 561 2.25 -11.43 64.06
N VAL A 562 2.06 -10.21 63.55
CA VAL A 562 3.15 -9.24 63.30
C VAL A 562 2.84 -7.89 63.93
N GLU A 563 3.88 -7.20 64.40
CA GLU A 563 3.78 -5.85 64.96
C GLU A 563 3.38 -4.87 63.86
N VAL A 564 2.22 -4.22 64.02
CA VAL A 564 1.72 -3.15 63.14
C VAL A 564 1.73 -1.78 63.81
N GLY A 565 1.86 -1.74 65.13
CA GLY A 565 1.80 -0.53 65.95
C GLY A 565 2.36 -0.80 67.34
N SER A 566 2.64 0.25 68.09
CA SER A 566 3.07 0.15 69.49
C SER A 566 2.65 1.39 70.27
N ASN A 567 2.51 1.25 71.58
CA ASN A 567 2.10 2.33 72.47
C ASN A 567 2.73 2.11 73.86
N ASP A 568 3.28 3.14 74.47
CA ASP A 568 3.90 3.10 75.82
C ASP A 568 2.98 3.63 76.93
N LYS A 569 1.81 4.16 76.58
CA LYS A 569 0.88 4.74 77.53
C LYS A 569 0.44 3.67 78.54
N TYR A 570 0.56 4.02 79.82
CA TYR A 570 0.30 3.17 80.99
C TYR A 570 1.30 2.01 81.21
N CYS A 571 2.38 1.94 80.43
CA CYS A 571 3.49 1.03 80.67
C CYS A 571 4.52 1.64 81.65
N LYS A 572 4.95 0.86 82.65
CA LYS A 572 6.00 1.25 83.61
C LYS A 572 7.41 1.08 83.03
N LYS A 573 7.59 0.10 82.14
CA LYS A 573 8.80 -0.22 81.38
C LYS A 573 8.38 -0.83 80.03
N SER A 574 9.18 -0.62 78.97
CA SER A 574 8.87 -1.06 77.60
C SER A 574 7.57 -0.47 77.04
N TYR A 575 6.93 -1.15 76.09
CA TYR A 575 5.70 -0.76 75.41
C TYR A 575 4.83 -1.98 75.11
N GLN A 576 3.53 -1.78 74.87
CA GLN A 576 2.62 -2.81 74.36
C GLN A 576 2.63 -2.81 72.83
N ALA A 577 2.70 -3.99 72.22
CA ALA A 577 2.68 -4.15 70.78
C ALA A 577 1.25 -4.36 70.27
N ALA A 578 0.86 -3.61 69.24
CA ALA A 578 -0.32 -3.91 68.46
C ALA A 578 0.06 -4.95 67.41
N CYS A 579 -0.54 -6.14 67.53
CA CYS A 579 -0.22 -7.27 66.67
C CYS A 579 -1.46 -7.75 65.92
N CYS A 580 -1.29 -8.13 64.65
CA CYS A 580 -2.36 -8.64 63.81
C CYS A 580 -2.00 -9.97 63.17
N THR A 581 -2.98 -10.85 62.97
CA THR A 581 -2.81 -12.09 62.21
C THR A 581 -2.44 -11.80 60.76
N THR A 582 -1.68 -12.70 60.15
CA THR A 582 -1.07 -12.49 58.84
C THR A 582 -1.66 -13.37 57.73
N ASP A 583 -2.75 -14.08 58.02
CA ASP A 583 -3.41 -15.02 57.12
C ASP A 583 -4.36 -14.35 56.10
N THR A 584 -4.32 -13.02 55.99
CA THR A 584 -5.21 -12.23 55.14
C THR A 584 -4.45 -11.44 54.07
N LYS A 585 -5.11 -11.15 52.95
CA LYS A 585 -4.50 -10.37 51.85
C LYS A 585 -4.11 -8.95 52.26
N SER A 586 -4.86 -8.34 53.17
CA SER A 586 -4.62 -6.98 53.66
C SER A 586 -3.44 -6.87 54.63
N MET A 587 -2.88 -8.00 55.06
CA MET A 587 -1.71 -8.06 55.95
C MET A 587 -0.46 -8.59 55.25
N LYS A 588 -0.55 -8.90 53.94
CA LYS A 588 0.51 -9.58 53.19
C LYS A 588 1.84 -8.83 53.23
N LEU A 589 1.83 -7.51 53.04
CA LEU A 589 3.08 -6.74 53.03
C LEU A 589 3.75 -6.69 54.41
N TYR A 590 2.99 -6.72 55.50
CA TYR A 590 3.56 -6.75 56.85
C TYR A 590 4.34 -8.05 57.12
N THR A 591 3.95 -9.18 56.51
CA THR A 591 4.69 -10.46 56.62
C THR A 591 6.08 -10.41 56.01
N LYS A 592 6.27 -9.51 55.04
CA LYS A 592 7.54 -9.32 54.34
C LYS A 592 8.53 -8.51 55.14
N CYS A 593 8.14 -8.00 56.31
CA CYS A 593 8.96 -7.12 57.11
C CYS A 593 9.21 -7.69 58.51
N GLU A 594 10.22 -7.14 59.17
CA GLU A 594 10.52 -7.40 60.56
C GLU A 594 11.30 -6.24 61.19
N TRP A 595 11.13 -6.10 62.50
CA TRP A 595 11.85 -5.13 63.30
C TRP A 595 13.02 -5.76 64.04
N GLY A 596 14.13 -5.01 64.13
CA GLY A 596 15.35 -5.44 64.83
C GLY A 596 15.30 -5.35 66.35
N GLN A 597 16.48 -5.51 66.96
CA GLN A 597 16.66 -5.56 68.41
C GLN A 597 16.15 -4.30 69.15
N TYR A 598 15.70 -4.51 70.38
CA TYR A 598 15.22 -3.51 71.34
C TYR A 598 15.51 -3.99 72.77
N PRO A 599 15.83 -3.13 73.75
CA PRO A 599 15.99 -1.66 73.68
C PRO A 599 17.38 -1.19 73.22
N MET A 600 18.35 -2.11 73.10
CA MET A 600 19.70 -1.83 72.57
C MET A 600 19.71 -1.82 71.04
N CYS A 601 18.97 -0.90 70.44
CA CYS A 601 18.66 -0.89 69.02
C CYS A 601 19.88 -0.81 68.08
N ASN A 602 21.00 -0.24 68.56
CA ASN A 602 22.24 -0.18 67.78
C ASN A 602 23.14 -1.41 67.94
N SER A 603 22.85 -2.33 68.87
CA SER A 603 23.68 -3.53 69.06
C SER A 603 23.59 -4.53 67.91
N GLN A 604 22.51 -4.49 67.13
CA GLN A 604 22.35 -5.26 65.90
C GLN A 604 23.01 -4.52 64.71
N THR A 605 23.96 -5.19 64.04
CA THR A 605 24.55 -4.70 62.78
C THR A 605 23.69 -5.18 61.60
N GLY A 606 23.24 -4.25 60.74
CA GLY A 606 22.40 -4.59 59.58
C GLY A 606 20.97 -5.04 59.92
N CYS A 607 20.29 -5.64 58.95
CA CYS A 607 18.92 -6.15 59.11
C CYS A 607 18.84 -7.36 60.06
N PRO A 608 17.67 -7.64 60.65
CA PRO A 608 17.52 -8.80 61.52
C PRO A 608 17.74 -10.09 60.71
N GLY A 609 18.26 -11.13 61.36
CA GLY A 609 18.66 -12.37 60.70
C GLY A 609 17.60 -13.48 60.76
N SER A 610 16.37 -13.17 61.16
CA SER A 610 15.30 -14.16 61.31
C SER A 610 14.81 -14.68 59.95
N ASP A 611 14.90 -13.87 58.91
CA ASP A 611 14.67 -14.28 57.53
C ASP A 611 15.66 -13.58 56.60
N SER A 612 16.53 -14.37 55.95
CA SER A 612 17.57 -13.85 55.05
C SER A 612 17.04 -13.05 53.86
N SER A 613 15.76 -13.20 53.49
CA SER A 613 15.12 -12.42 52.42
C SER A 613 14.81 -10.98 52.85
N LYS A 614 14.68 -10.71 54.15
CA LYS A 614 14.33 -9.39 54.70
C LYS A 614 15.57 -8.52 54.93
N ASN A 615 16.36 -8.36 53.88
CA ASN A 615 17.69 -7.76 53.94
C ASN A 615 17.73 -6.26 53.54
N VAL A 616 16.59 -5.66 53.19
CA VAL A 616 16.52 -4.25 52.79
C VAL A 616 15.96 -3.38 53.92
N LEU A 617 16.76 -2.41 54.36
CA LEU A 617 16.39 -1.46 55.41
C LEU A 617 15.44 -0.36 54.86
N LEU A 618 14.21 -0.29 55.37
CA LEU A 618 13.20 0.68 54.94
C LEU A 618 12.97 1.83 55.94
N ALA A 619 13.22 1.59 57.24
CA ALA A 619 13.09 2.62 58.28
C ALA A 619 14.10 2.46 59.43
N LEU A 620 14.48 3.58 60.04
CA LEU A 620 15.25 3.68 61.28
C LEU A 620 14.47 4.56 62.24
N SER A 621 13.93 4.00 63.32
CA SER A 621 13.12 4.75 64.28
C SER A 621 13.57 4.52 65.72
N SER A 622 13.70 5.59 66.49
CA SER A 622 13.95 5.53 67.94
C SER A 622 12.79 4.91 68.74
N ALA A 623 11.58 4.92 68.18
CA ALA A 623 10.35 4.43 68.80
C ALA A 623 9.67 3.28 68.04
N GLY A 624 10.31 2.77 66.99
CA GLY A 624 9.73 1.74 66.13
C GLY A 624 8.43 2.20 65.48
N THR A 625 7.32 1.56 65.84
CA THR A 625 5.98 1.85 65.32
C THR A 625 5.19 2.87 66.15
N GLY A 626 5.74 3.42 67.24
CA GLY A 626 5.10 4.49 68.01
C GLY A 626 5.48 4.54 69.49
N GLY A 627 5.41 3.40 70.18
CA GLY A 627 5.58 3.30 71.64
C GLY A 627 6.97 2.86 72.10
N GLY A 628 7.90 2.54 71.20
CA GLY A 628 9.24 2.16 71.60
C GLY A 628 10.03 3.33 72.23
N SER A 629 10.98 3.00 73.10
CA SER A 629 12.04 3.94 73.47
C SER A 629 13.39 3.21 73.48
N CYS A 630 14.13 3.33 72.38
CA CYS A 630 15.49 2.81 72.31
C CYS A 630 16.41 3.52 73.31
N ASN A 631 17.45 2.81 73.78
CA ASN A 631 18.39 3.39 74.74
C ASN A 631 19.09 4.64 74.18
N MET A 632 19.38 5.58 75.08
CA MET A 632 20.11 6.81 74.74
C MET A 632 21.57 6.49 74.40
N TRP A 633 22.11 7.09 73.34
CA TRP A 633 23.47 6.88 72.84
C TRP A 633 24.45 7.95 73.35
N LYS A 634 24.04 9.23 73.33
CA LYS A 634 24.79 10.36 73.91
C LYS A 634 23.81 11.40 74.47
N ALA A 635 24.14 11.96 75.65
CA ALA A 635 23.42 13.07 76.26
C ALA A 635 24.37 14.24 76.48
N GLY A 636 24.09 15.39 75.86
CA GLY A 636 24.68 16.67 76.23
C GLY A 636 23.91 17.35 77.36
N PHE A 637 24.48 18.42 77.92
CA PHE A 637 23.84 19.22 78.97
C PHE A 637 22.62 20.00 78.42
N PRO A 638 21.68 20.44 79.28
CA PRO A 638 20.51 21.20 78.87
C PRO A 638 20.90 22.44 78.04
N GLY A 639 20.42 22.50 76.78
CA GLY A 639 20.77 23.56 75.82
C GLY A 639 21.85 23.21 74.79
N SER A 640 22.31 21.96 74.71
CA SER A 640 23.24 21.50 73.66
C SER A 640 22.53 20.67 72.57
N ASP A 641 22.98 20.80 71.32
CA ASP A 641 22.49 20.07 70.13
C ASP A 641 22.87 18.56 70.12
N VAL A 642 23.28 18.00 71.26
CA VAL A 642 23.82 16.62 71.37
C VAL A 642 22.81 15.72 72.09
N PHE A 643 21.68 15.45 71.42
CA PHE A 643 20.72 14.42 71.80
C PHE A 643 20.68 13.34 70.72
N GLU A 644 21.26 12.17 71.02
CA GLU A 644 21.27 11.00 70.11
C GLU A 644 20.65 9.79 70.81
N VAL A 645 19.54 9.28 70.27
CA VAL A 645 18.87 8.05 70.69
C VAL A 645 19.20 6.94 69.69
N GLN A 646 19.40 5.71 70.15
CA GLN A 646 19.58 4.57 69.25
C GLN A 646 18.32 4.36 68.37
N GLN A 647 18.45 3.73 67.20
CA GLN A 647 17.32 3.56 66.28
C GLN A 647 17.12 2.09 65.91
N ARG A 648 15.88 1.61 66.08
CA ARG A 648 15.43 0.27 65.69
C ARG A 648 15.32 0.21 64.16
N LYS A 649 15.75 -0.91 63.60
CA LYS A 649 15.79 -1.15 62.15
C LYS A 649 14.52 -1.86 61.70
N PHE A 650 13.84 -1.33 60.69
CA PHE A 650 12.75 -2.00 59.99
C PHE A 650 13.24 -2.49 58.64
N CYS A 651 13.27 -3.81 58.46
CA CYS A 651 13.76 -4.41 57.23
C CYS A 651 12.70 -5.27 56.55
N CYS A 652 12.71 -5.30 55.23
CA CYS A 652 11.73 -6.02 54.43
C CYS A 652 12.38 -6.76 53.26
N ASP A 653 11.68 -7.79 52.77
CA ASP A 653 11.91 -8.43 51.48
C ASP A 653 11.32 -7.56 50.36
N THR A 654 12.19 -7.12 49.45
CA THR A 654 11.83 -6.31 48.29
C THR A 654 12.13 -7.01 46.96
N GLY A 655 12.39 -8.32 47.00
CA GLY A 655 12.70 -9.11 45.80
C GLY A 655 11.52 -9.18 44.81
N ASP A 656 10.29 -9.17 45.32
CA ASP A 656 9.07 -9.10 44.52
C ASP A 656 8.49 -7.68 44.49
N LYS A 657 8.61 -7.01 43.33
CA LYS A 657 8.09 -5.65 43.11
C LYS A 657 6.56 -5.55 43.18
N LYS A 658 5.84 -6.68 43.06
CA LYS A 658 4.38 -6.76 43.21
C LYS A 658 3.94 -7.21 44.60
N ALA A 659 4.86 -7.32 45.57
CA ALA A 659 4.54 -7.67 46.95
C ALA A 659 5.54 -7.02 47.93
N THR A 660 5.63 -5.69 47.91
CA THR A 660 6.61 -4.97 48.74
C THR A 660 6.17 -3.55 49.14
N PHE A 661 6.79 -3.03 50.19
CA PHE A 661 6.77 -1.60 50.51
C PHE A 661 7.90 -0.90 49.74
N SER A 662 7.54 0.12 48.98
CA SER A 662 8.47 0.87 48.15
C SER A 662 8.39 2.37 48.42
N ASP A 663 9.38 3.12 47.93
CA ASP A 663 9.44 4.58 48.04
C ASP A 663 9.14 5.12 49.45
N CYS A 664 9.81 4.59 50.47
CA CYS A 664 9.60 5.01 51.85
C CYS A 664 10.21 6.38 52.13
N GLN A 665 9.44 7.31 52.70
CA GLN A 665 9.85 8.69 53.00
C GLN A 665 9.43 9.10 54.41
N TRP A 666 10.16 10.03 55.02
CA TRP A 666 9.80 10.61 56.32
C TRP A 666 8.93 11.86 56.10
N TYR A 667 7.87 12.00 56.88
CA TYR A 667 6.98 13.16 56.90
C TYR A 667 6.86 13.68 58.33
N ASP A 668 6.94 14.99 58.50
CA ASP A 668 6.83 15.67 59.80
C ASP A 668 5.82 16.82 59.78
N ASP A 669 5.12 17.03 58.67
CA ASP A 669 4.21 18.16 58.45
C ASP A 669 2.80 17.74 57.95
N TYR A 670 2.52 16.43 57.89
CA TYR A 670 1.27 15.89 57.35
C TYR A 670 0.28 15.48 58.45
N GLY A 671 -1.00 15.82 58.29
CA GLY A 671 -2.08 15.53 59.24
C GLY A 671 -2.47 16.71 60.13
N LEU A 672 -3.24 16.44 61.19
CA LEU A 672 -3.69 17.45 62.15
C LEU A 672 -2.67 17.64 63.28
N GLY A 673 -2.49 18.88 63.72
CA GLY A 673 -1.76 19.23 64.95
C GLY A 673 -2.70 19.88 65.97
N PRO A 674 -2.28 20.01 67.24
CA PRO A 674 -3.11 20.62 68.28
C PRO A 674 -3.33 22.11 67.98
N SER A 675 -4.47 22.65 68.43
CA SER A 675 -4.79 24.07 68.26
C SER A 675 -3.74 24.93 68.99
N GLY A 676 -3.07 25.83 68.27
CA GLY A 676 -1.98 26.66 68.81
C GLY A 676 -0.60 25.96 68.89
N ALA A 677 -0.40 24.88 68.12
CA ALA A 677 0.87 24.16 68.08
C ALA A 677 2.08 25.09 67.81
N PRO A 678 3.23 24.89 68.50
CA PRO A 678 4.46 25.63 68.22
C PRO A 678 4.92 25.47 66.76
N GLU A 679 5.67 26.44 66.24
CA GLU A 679 6.20 26.43 64.85
C GLU A 679 7.00 25.15 64.51
N LYS A 680 7.60 24.50 65.52
CA LYS A 680 8.40 23.27 65.39
C LYS A 680 7.64 21.98 65.74
N PHE A 681 6.31 22.00 65.81
CA PHE A 681 5.50 20.80 66.08
C PHE A 681 5.48 19.87 64.86
N CYS A 682 5.87 18.60 65.06
CA CYS A 682 5.82 17.60 63.99
C CYS A 682 4.48 16.86 63.95
N ARG A 683 3.88 16.80 62.77
CA ARG A 683 2.63 16.09 62.49
C ARG A 683 2.95 14.71 61.92
N SER A 684 2.53 13.68 62.66
CA SER A 684 2.89 12.28 62.46
C SER A 684 2.02 11.53 61.44
N GLY A 685 1.66 12.20 60.34
CA GLY A 685 0.76 11.65 59.32
C GLY A 685 1.45 11.18 58.04
N CYS A 686 0.69 10.44 57.22
CA CYS A 686 1.08 9.99 55.89
C CYS A 686 0.06 10.45 54.82
N PRO A 687 0.52 10.73 53.59
CA PRO A 687 -0.35 10.88 52.42
C PRO A 687 -1.24 9.63 52.19
N ASN A 688 -2.37 9.83 51.51
CA ASN A 688 -3.42 8.81 51.36
C ASN A 688 -2.96 7.54 50.62
N ASP A 689 -2.04 7.66 49.67
CA ASP A 689 -1.46 6.59 48.87
C ASP A 689 -0.39 5.78 49.61
N ARG A 690 -0.06 6.16 50.85
CA ARG A 690 1.03 5.57 51.65
C ARG A 690 0.54 4.98 52.96
N ILE A 691 1.36 4.10 53.51
CA ILE A 691 1.14 3.44 54.79
C ILE A 691 2.27 3.84 55.75
N ARG A 692 1.87 4.23 56.95
CA ARG A 692 2.77 4.48 58.08
C ARG A 692 3.38 3.17 58.55
N VAL A 693 4.69 3.00 58.33
CA VAL A 693 5.44 1.82 58.79
C VAL A 693 6.27 2.09 60.04
N ALA A 694 6.58 3.35 60.35
CA ALA A 694 7.31 3.74 61.55
C ALA A 694 6.89 5.13 62.04
N LEU A 695 7.13 5.39 63.32
CA LEU A 695 6.95 6.69 63.98
C LEU A 695 8.20 7.02 64.80
N ASP A 696 8.66 8.26 64.75
CA ASP A 696 9.80 8.73 65.54
C ASP A 696 9.47 10.06 66.25
N PRO A 697 9.01 10.01 67.52
CA PRO A 697 8.74 11.21 68.32
C PRO A 697 10.03 11.84 68.89
N TYR A 698 11.16 11.12 68.89
CA TYR A 698 12.44 11.62 69.41
C TYR A 698 13.38 12.12 68.30
N ALA A 699 12.88 12.24 67.07
CA ALA A 699 13.61 12.82 65.96
C ALA A 699 14.09 14.24 66.31
N GLN A 700 15.33 14.58 65.95
CA GLN A 700 15.97 15.84 66.39
C GLN A 700 15.15 17.09 66.01
N ASN A 701 14.55 17.10 64.82
CA ASN A 701 13.65 18.14 64.31
C ASN A 701 12.36 18.30 65.14
N CYS A 702 11.87 17.22 65.76
CA CYS A 702 10.60 17.20 66.48
C CYS A 702 10.75 17.37 68.00
N TYR A 703 11.79 16.75 68.58
CA TYR A 703 11.97 16.67 70.03
C TYR A 703 12.81 17.84 70.60
N VAL A 704 13.97 18.13 70.01
CA VAL A 704 14.91 19.16 70.52
C VAL A 704 14.40 20.58 70.25
N GLY A 705 13.51 20.75 69.27
CA GLY A 705 12.89 22.03 68.93
C GLY A 705 11.83 22.55 69.91
N GLY A 706 11.48 21.79 70.95
CA GLY A 706 10.45 22.17 71.93
C GLY A 706 9.00 22.16 71.37
N GLY A 707 8.80 21.57 70.19
CA GLY A 707 7.51 21.56 69.48
C GLY A 707 6.54 20.47 69.92
N GLY A 708 7.03 19.24 70.12
CA GLY A 708 6.19 18.06 70.40
C GLY A 708 5.71 17.33 69.14
N GLY A 709 5.01 16.20 69.30
CA GLY A 709 4.56 15.35 68.19
C GLY A 709 5.59 14.31 67.76
N GLY A 710 5.67 14.03 66.44
CA GLY A 710 6.66 13.11 65.87
C GLY A 710 6.59 13.01 64.35
N GLN A 711 7.64 12.49 63.72
CA GLN A 711 7.67 12.22 62.27
C GLN A 711 7.22 10.79 61.98
N ALA A 712 6.62 10.56 60.81
CA ALA A 712 6.15 9.26 60.33
C ALA A 712 6.93 8.80 59.09
N ARG A 713 7.33 7.52 59.05
CA ARG A 713 7.87 6.90 57.84
C ARG A 713 6.72 6.29 57.05
N CYS A 714 6.52 6.78 55.84
CA CYS A 714 5.40 6.42 54.98
C CYS A 714 5.91 5.75 53.69
N CYS A 715 5.42 4.54 53.41
CA CYS A 715 5.80 3.76 52.23
C CYS A 715 4.61 3.54 51.29
N VAL A 716 4.86 3.45 49.98
CA VAL A 716 3.87 3.04 48.98
C VAL A 716 3.69 1.51 49.04
N PRO A 717 2.49 0.99 49.36
CA PRO A 717 2.23 -0.43 49.32
C PRO A 717 2.00 -0.91 47.87
N SER A 718 2.77 -1.90 47.40
CA SER A 718 2.56 -2.53 46.09
C SER A 718 2.19 -4.00 46.27
N TYR A 719 0.89 -4.31 46.11
CA TYR A 719 0.36 -5.67 46.11
C TYR A 719 -0.81 -5.81 45.14
N SER A 720 -0.76 -6.75 44.20
CA SER A 720 -1.83 -7.01 43.22
C SER A 720 -1.99 -8.50 42.91
N THR A 721 -3.17 -8.89 42.44
CA THR A 721 -3.46 -10.24 41.92
C THR A 721 -3.91 -10.15 40.47
N ALA A 722 -3.28 -10.94 39.59
CA ALA A 722 -3.64 -11.02 38.19
C ALA A 722 -4.93 -11.84 38.00
N VAL A 723 -5.91 -11.28 37.29
CA VAL A 723 -7.16 -11.95 36.89
C VAL A 723 -7.23 -11.99 35.38
N GLU A 724 -7.58 -13.14 34.81
CA GLU A 724 -7.78 -13.32 33.38
C GLU A 724 -9.15 -12.77 32.97
N VAL A 725 -9.19 -11.85 32.01
CA VAL A 725 -10.42 -11.26 31.46
C VAL A 725 -10.48 -11.45 29.95
N GLU A 726 -11.67 -11.73 29.43
CA GLU A 726 -11.91 -11.88 28.00
C GLU A 726 -11.78 -10.53 27.29
N ASN A 727 -11.17 -10.54 26.10
CA ASN A 727 -10.95 -9.34 25.31
C ASN A 727 -12.29 -8.70 24.89
N PRO A 728 -12.56 -7.44 25.25
CA PRO A 728 -13.84 -6.77 24.94
C PRO A 728 -14.20 -6.72 23.45
N LYS A 729 -13.22 -6.89 22.54
CA LYS A 729 -13.46 -6.99 21.09
C LYS A 729 -14.34 -8.19 20.73
N LEU A 730 -14.22 -9.31 21.47
CA LEU A 730 -15.03 -10.50 21.25
C LEU A 730 -16.51 -10.23 21.52
N ASP A 731 -16.84 -9.46 22.54
CA ASP A 731 -18.21 -9.04 22.83
C ASP A 731 -18.77 -8.10 21.76
N GLY A 732 -17.94 -7.19 21.25
CA GLY A 732 -18.30 -6.33 20.11
C GLY A 732 -18.71 -7.15 18.89
N TRP A 733 -17.88 -8.12 18.49
CA TRP A 733 -18.20 -8.99 17.34
C TRP A 733 -19.43 -9.87 17.57
N ARG A 734 -19.66 -10.38 18.79
CA ARG A 734 -20.90 -11.12 19.10
C ARG A 734 -22.14 -10.23 18.94
N ALA A 735 -22.08 -8.97 19.36
CA ALA A 735 -23.17 -8.02 19.19
C ALA A 735 -23.42 -7.70 17.70
N ASP A 736 -22.35 -7.48 16.93
CA ASP A 736 -22.44 -7.21 15.50
C ASP A 736 -22.99 -8.40 14.72
N MET A 737 -22.49 -9.61 14.98
CA MET A 737 -22.98 -10.84 14.33
C MET A 737 -24.45 -11.11 14.63
N ARG A 738 -24.89 -10.86 15.86
CA ARG A 738 -26.32 -10.97 16.22
C ARG A 738 -27.18 -10.02 15.41
N SER A 739 -26.77 -8.75 15.34
CA SER A 739 -27.49 -7.72 14.58
C SER A 739 -27.49 -8.02 13.07
N TYR A 740 -26.42 -8.58 12.52
CA TYR A 740 -26.36 -9.02 11.12
C TYR A 740 -27.29 -10.19 10.82
N MET A 741 -27.36 -11.19 11.71
CA MET A 741 -28.23 -12.37 11.50
C MET A 741 -29.73 -12.03 11.56
N ASP A 742 -30.11 -10.97 12.28
CA ASP A 742 -31.49 -10.47 12.34
C ASP A 742 -31.92 -9.77 11.03
N ASP A 743 -31.01 -9.06 10.34
CA ASP A 743 -31.27 -8.38 9.07
C ASP A 743 -30.02 -8.44 8.16
N GLN A 744 -29.97 -9.44 7.28
CA GLN A 744 -28.88 -9.65 6.32
C GLN A 744 -29.00 -8.77 5.07
N THR A 745 -29.82 -7.71 5.09
CA THR A 745 -29.89 -6.79 3.94
C THR A 745 -28.65 -5.92 3.84
N CYS A 746 -27.91 -6.14 2.77
CA CYS A 746 -26.74 -5.36 2.42
C CYS A 746 -27.13 -4.25 1.42
N LYS A 747 -26.72 -3.01 1.70
CA LYS A 747 -27.08 -1.82 0.88
C LYS A 747 -26.36 -1.80 -0.46
N ASN A 748 -25.22 -2.47 -0.56
CA ASN A 748 -24.36 -2.50 -1.74
C ASN A 748 -23.68 -3.87 -1.79
N PRO A 749 -23.99 -4.78 -2.72
CA PRO A 749 -23.52 -6.18 -2.65
C PRO A 749 -22.09 -6.40 -3.20
N GLY A 750 -21.23 -5.39 -3.20
CA GLY A 750 -19.86 -5.43 -3.73
C GLY A 750 -19.74 -5.10 -5.22
N PRO A 751 -18.54 -5.18 -5.84
CA PRO A 751 -18.23 -4.63 -7.16
C PRO A 751 -18.80 -5.46 -8.29
N VAL A 752 -19.31 -6.65 -7.97
CA VAL A 752 -20.23 -7.39 -8.82
C VAL A 752 -21.42 -6.49 -9.19
N LEU A 753 -21.73 -5.45 -8.39
CA LEU A 753 -22.80 -4.46 -8.64
C LEU A 753 -22.47 -3.00 -8.18
N GLU A 754 -21.20 -2.63 -7.87
CA GLU A 754 -20.86 -1.32 -7.26
C GLU A 754 -20.31 -0.23 -8.21
N SER A 755 -20.24 -0.44 -9.53
CA SER A 755 -19.96 0.65 -10.50
C SER A 755 -21.05 1.76 -10.55
N PHE A 756 -22.01 1.78 -9.62
CA PHE A 756 -23.34 2.40 -9.75
C PHE A 756 -23.51 3.73 -8.99
N GLY A 757 -22.41 4.42 -8.65
CA GLY A 757 -22.47 5.56 -7.70
C GLY A 757 -21.95 6.91 -8.18
N SER A 758 -21.29 7.02 -9.33
CA SER A 758 -20.52 8.23 -9.69
C SER A 758 -20.82 8.80 -11.10
N GLY A 759 -22.04 8.59 -11.60
CA GLY A 759 -22.53 9.28 -12.79
C GLY A 759 -23.15 10.62 -12.40
N THR A 760 -22.55 11.71 -12.84
CA THR A 760 -23.15 13.06 -12.84
C THR A 760 -24.59 13.02 -13.33
N VAL A 761 -25.54 13.31 -12.44
CA VAL A 761 -26.93 13.63 -12.78
C VAL A 761 -26.91 14.89 -13.62
N ASN A 762 -26.99 14.74 -14.95
CA ASN A 762 -27.36 15.86 -15.80
C ASN A 762 -28.89 15.84 -15.93
N ALA A 763 -29.51 16.73 -15.16
CA ALA A 763 -30.94 16.94 -15.18
C ALA A 763 -31.35 17.62 -16.48
N GLN A 764 -32.16 16.96 -17.31
CA GLN A 764 -33.31 17.56 -18.00
C GLN A 764 -34.12 16.48 -18.71
N ASN A 765 -35.40 16.40 -18.34
CA ASN A 765 -36.51 15.72 -19.03
C ASN A 765 -36.74 14.22 -18.87
N THR A 766 -36.99 13.73 -17.63
CA THR A 766 -38.12 12.80 -17.36
C THR A 766 -38.45 12.73 -15.85
N LEU A 767 -38.97 13.83 -15.28
CA LEU A 767 -39.48 13.90 -13.91
C LEU A 767 -41.01 14.06 -13.97
N ALA A 768 -41.76 12.97 -14.10
CA ALA A 768 -43.22 13.02 -13.95
C ALA A 768 -43.94 11.72 -13.55
N SER A 769 -43.31 10.53 -13.54
CA SER A 769 -44.08 9.28 -13.29
C SER A 769 -43.52 8.31 -12.25
N ILE A 770 -42.43 8.63 -11.53
CA ILE A 770 -41.96 7.80 -10.41
C ILE A 770 -41.87 8.68 -9.15
N SER A 771 -43.03 9.22 -8.77
CA SER A 771 -43.25 9.85 -7.48
C SER A 771 -43.60 8.77 -6.47
N ASN A 772 -42.59 8.28 -5.75
CA ASN A 772 -42.56 8.21 -4.28
C ASN A 772 -41.42 7.30 -3.82
N THR A 773 -40.55 7.87 -2.96
CA THR A 773 -39.52 7.22 -2.10
C THR A 773 -38.04 7.23 -2.51
N THR A 774 -37.49 8.32 -3.06
CA THR A 774 -36.02 8.47 -3.22
C THR A 774 -35.36 9.63 -2.46
N SER A 775 -36.03 10.28 -1.51
CA SER A 775 -35.40 11.30 -0.63
C SER A 775 -34.96 10.81 0.75
N LEU A 776 -35.16 9.53 1.10
CA LEU A 776 -34.76 8.95 2.39
C LEU A 776 -33.57 7.95 2.32
N ALA A 777 -33.17 7.48 1.13
CA ALA A 777 -32.07 6.52 0.97
C ALA A 777 -30.66 7.13 1.15
N LYS A 778 -30.52 8.46 0.97
CA LYS A 778 -29.26 9.20 1.18
C LYS A 778 -28.94 9.53 2.65
N ARG A 779 -29.79 9.13 3.61
CA ARG A 779 -29.55 9.29 5.07
C ARG A 779 -29.81 8.03 5.90
N ALA A 780 -29.81 6.85 5.29
CA ALA A 780 -29.80 5.61 6.07
C ALA A 780 -28.34 5.20 6.32
N LYS A 781 -27.89 5.34 7.58
CA LYS A 781 -26.73 4.60 8.12
C LYS A 781 -26.87 3.13 7.72
N GLU A 782 -25.76 2.44 7.41
CA GLU A 782 -25.74 0.98 7.48
C GLU A 782 -26.41 0.55 8.78
N LYS A 783 -27.38 -0.35 8.69
CA LYS A 783 -28.03 -0.89 9.88
C LYS A 783 -27.04 -1.80 10.62
N GLY A 784 -27.19 -1.90 11.93
CA GLY A 784 -26.20 -2.51 12.82
C GLY A 784 -25.80 -3.92 12.40
N GLY A 785 -24.50 -4.21 12.42
CA GLY A 785 -23.97 -5.57 12.31
C GLY A 785 -23.20 -5.90 11.02
N VAL A 786 -23.57 -5.36 9.86
CA VAL A 786 -22.92 -5.69 8.56
C VAL A 786 -21.42 -5.39 8.58
N VAL A 787 -21.04 -4.16 8.94
CA VAL A 787 -19.63 -3.72 9.02
C VAL A 787 -18.83 -4.56 10.02
N GLY A 788 -19.45 -4.92 11.15
CA GLY A 788 -18.80 -5.74 12.16
C GLY A 788 -18.62 -7.20 11.73
N ALA A 789 -19.61 -7.76 11.03
CA ALA A 789 -19.53 -9.10 10.43
C ALA A 789 -18.49 -9.17 9.32
N GLU A 790 -18.40 -8.14 8.48
CA GLU A 790 -17.33 -8.00 7.47
C GLU A 790 -15.96 -7.89 8.13
N SER A 791 -15.82 -7.05 9.15
CA SER A 791 -14.55 -6.89 9.86
C SER A 791 -14.08 -8.20 10.50
N LEU A 792 -15.00 -8.96 11.10
CA LEU A 792 -14.73 -10.29 11.67
C LEU A 792 -14.29 -11.28 10.59
N LEU A 793 -15.07 -11.42 9.51
CA LEU A 793 -14.77 -12.37 8.44
C LEU A 793 -13.48 -12.01 7.70
N LEU A 794 -13.23 -10.72 7.46
CA LEU A 794 -12.01 -10.22 6.82
C LEU A 794 -10.78 -10.64 7.62
N ALA A 795 -10.82 -10.45 8.94
CA ALA A 795 -9.72 -10.83 9.82
C ALA A 795 -9.49 -12.36 9.82
N LEU A 796 -10.56 -13.16 9.79
CA LEU A 796 -10.48 -14.62 9.69
C LEU A 796 -9.86 -15.09 8.36
N ILE A 797 -10.32 -14.53 7.23
CA ILE A 797 -9.81 -14.82 5.88
C ILE A 797 -8.33 -14.40 5.76
N THR A 798 -7.98 -13.21 6.23
CA THR A 798 -6.61 -12.66 6.15
C THR A 798 -5.65 -13.20 7.20
N LYS A 799 -6.14 -13.96 8.20
CA LYS A 799 -5.33 -14.43 9.34
C LYS A 799 -4.79 -13.26 10.18
N ALA A 800 -5.54 -12.17 10.26
CA ALA A 800 -5.17 -10.98 11.02
C ALA A 800 -5.52 -11.18 12.52
N GLY A 801 -4.62 -11.82 13.27
CA GLY A 801 -4.72 -11.99 14.72
C GLY A 801 -3.77 -13.07 15.26
N THR A 802 -3.67 -13.18 16.59
CA THR A 802 -2.98 -14.32 17.23
C THR A 802 -3.74 -15.62 16.97
N THR A 803 -3.06 -16.77 17.09
CA THR A 803 -3.73 -18.09 16.98
C THR A 803 -4.94 -18.18 17.90
N GLY A 804 -4.79 -17.77 19.17
CA GLY A 804 -5.89 -17.80 20.15
C GLY A 804 -7.03 -16.84 19.80
N MET A 805 -6.72 -15.64 19.30
CA MET A 805 -7.75 -14.67 18.89
C MET A 805 -8.50 -15.17 17.65
N LEU A 806 -7.79 -15.72 16.66
CA LEU A 806 -8.39 -16.29 15.46
C LEU A 806 -9.27 -17.50 15.77
N GLU A 807 -8.89 -18.34 16.74
CA GLU A 807 -9.74 -19.43 17.24
C GLU A 807 -11.03 -18.89 17.87
N ALA A 808 -10.94 -17.90 18.77
CA ALA A 808 -12.10 -17.28 19.38
C ALA A 808 -13.04 -16.61 18.35
N MET A 809 -12.47 -15.86 17.40
CA MET A 809 -13.19 -15.25 16.29
C MET A 809 -13.86 -16.30 15.39
N SER A 810 -13.17 -17.42 15.12
CA SER A 810 -13.72 -18.50 14.31
C SER A 810 -14.89 -19.16 15.02
N THR A 811 -14.84 -19.31 16.34
CA THR A 811 -15.97 -19.79 17.14
C THR A 811 -17.16 -18.85 17.01
N ILE A 812 -16.96 -17.53 17.23
CA ILE A 812 -18.03 -16.53 17.05
C ILE A 812 -18.65 -16.62 15.65
N TRP A 813 -17.84 -16.61 14.60
CA TRP A 813 -18.35 -16.71 13.23
C TRP A 813 -19.18 -18.00 13.02
N ASN A 814 -18.62 -19.15 13.40
CA ASN A 814 -19.24 -20.45 13.19
C ASN A 814 -20.53 -20.61 13.99
N ASP A 815 -20.62 -20.06 15.20
CA ASP A 815 -21.81 -20.14 16.06
C ASP A 815 -23.00 -19.38 15.46
N TYR A 816 -22.75 -18.25 14.81
CA TYR A 816 -23.81 -17.45 14.18
C TYR A 816 -24.15 -17.89 12.76
N ILE A 817 -23.14 -18.26 11.95
CA ILE A 817 -23.30 -18.56 10.52
C ILE A 817 -23.58 -20.04 10.28
N GLY A 818 -22.94 -20.93 11.06
CA GLY A 818 -22.79 -22.34 10.75
C GLY A 818 -24.08 -23.15 10.73
N ASP A 819 -25.13 -22.72 11.43
CA ASP A 819 -26.44 -23.39 11.43
C ASP A 819 -27.25 -23.07 10.17
N LYS A 820 -27.19 -21.82 9.71
CA LYS A 820 -27.94 -21.34 8.53
C LYS A 820 -27.18 -21.57 7.22
N TYR A 821 -25.84 -21.46 7.27
CA TYR A 821 -24.93 -21.58 6.13
C TYR A 821 -23.77 -22.52 6.48
N PRO A 822 -24.01 -23.84 6.51
CA PRO A 822 -23.03 -24.81 7.00
C PRO A 822 -21.72 -24.84 6.19
N ASN A 823 -21.74 -24.45 4.92
CA ASN A 823 -20.55 -24.40 4.07
C ASN A 823 -19.78 -23.09 4.22
N LEU A 824 -20.32 -22.08 4.92
CA LEU A 824 -19.61 -20.85 5.24
C LEU A 824 -18.87 -20.91 6.57
N LYS A 825 -18.79 -22.07 7.23
CA LYS A 825 -17.91 -22.27 8.39
C LYS A 825 -16.46 -21.99 7.99
N ILE A 826 -15.68 -21.36 8.87
CA ILE A 826 -14.30 -20.92 8.54
C ILE A 826 -13.40 -22.08 8.07
N SER A 827 -13.60 -23.28 8.62
CA SER A 827 -12.84 -24.47 8.27
C SER A 827 -12.99 -24.88 6.80
N THR A 828 -14.11 -24.56 6.15
CA THR A 828 -14.37 -24.85 4.74
C THR A 828 -14.29 -23.60 3.88
N LEU A 829 -14.71 -22.45 4.41
CA LEU A 829 -14.80 -21.19 3.68
C LEU A 829 -13.44 -20.64 3.29
N ARG A 830 -12.46 -20.74 4.18
CA ARG A 830 -11.17 -20.08 3.98
C ARG A 830 -10.43 -20.61 2.74
N ASP A 831 -10.24 -21.91 2.66
CA ASP A 831 -9.47 -22.53 1.57
C ASP A 831 -10.18 -22.28 0.24
N PHE A 832 -11.51 -22.45 0.24
CA PHE A 832 -12.34 -22.10 -0.90
C PHE A 832 -12.18 -20.63 -1.33
N VAL A 833 -12.23 -19.67 -0.40
CA VAL A 833 -12.08 -18.23 -0.68
C VAL A 833 -10.72 -17.90 -1.29
N LEU A 834 -9.64 -18.51 -0.79
CA LEU A 834 -8.28 -18.29 -1.30
C LEU A 834 -8.08 -18.84 -2.72
N GLU A 835 -8.90 -19.80 -3.13
CA GLU A 835 -8.90 -20.39 -4.47
C GLU A 835 -9.79 -19.62 -5.46
N GLN A 836 -10.57 -18.64 -5.01
CA GLN A 836 -11.45 -17.91 -5.92
C GLN A 836 -10.67 -16.86 -6.73
N PRO A 837 -10.92 -16.76 -8.06
CA PRO A 837 -10.27 -15.76 -8.91
C PRO A 837 -10.43 -14.31 -8.41
N ASN A 838 -11.62 -13.97 -7.91
CA ASN A 838 -11.91 -12.64 -7.36
C ASN A 838 -11.13 -12.32 -6.07
N TYR A 839 -10.63 -13.32 -5.34
CA TYR A 839 -9.66 -13.07 -4.27
C TYR A 839 -8.35 -12.49 -4.83
N GLY A 840 -7.89 -13.05 -5.95
CA GLY A 840 -6.67 -12.65 -6.65
C GLY A 840 -6.77 -11.30 -7.36
N SER A 841 -7.98 -10.85 -7.71
CA SER A 841 -8.18 -9.60 -8.46
C SER A 841 -8.87 -8.47 -7.70
N GLU A 842 -9.67 -8.78 -6.67
CA GLU A 842 -10.40 -7.78 -5.87
C GLU A 842 -9.91 -7.70 -4.42
N GLY A 843 -9.20 -8.73 -3.96
CA GLY A 843 -8.62 -8.81 -2.63
C GLY A 843 -9.59 -9.22 -1.52
N PRO A 844 -9.07 -9.38 -0.30
CA PRO A 844 -9.80 -9.99 0.81
C PRO A 844 -10.98 -9.15 1.32
N ILE A 845 -10.94 -7.81 1.22
CA ILE A 845 -12.05 -6.95 1.63
C ILE A 845 -13.29 -7.24 0.77
N GLN A 846 -13.08 -7.38 -0.53
CA GLN A 846 -14.19 -7.43 -1.46
C GLN A 846 -14.90 -8.77 -1.52
N ILE A 847 -14.12 -9.85 -1.46
CA ILE A 847 -14.69 -11.19 -1.33
C ILE A 847 -15.44 -11.35 0.00
N THR A 848 -14.92 -10.75 1.09
CA THR A 848 -15.59 -10.76 2.40
C THR A 848 -16.94 -10.07 2.31
N HIS A 849 -16.98 -8.87 1.75
CA HIS A 849 -18.20 -8.12 1.54
C HIS A 849 -19.19 -8.87 0.64
N SER A 850 -18.74 -9.48 -0.46
CA SER A 850 -19.60 -10.33 -1.31
C SER A 850 -20.21 -11.51 -0.56
N ILE A 851 -19.44 -12.16 0.32
CA ILE A 851 -19.92 -13.26 1.18
C ILE A 851 -20.99 -12.78 2.15
N ILE A 852 -20.76 -11.64 2.81
CA ILE A 852 -21.70 -11.05 3.77
C ILE A 852 -22.99 -10.60 3.09
N CYS A 853 -22.91 -10.07 1.87
CA CYS A 853 -24.07 -9.57 1.14
C CYS A 853 -24.84 -10.68 0.39
N ASN A 854 -24.18 -11.80 0.05
CA ASN A 854 -24.80 -12.92 -0.69
C ASN A 854 -24.53 -14.30 -0.03
N PRO A 855 -24.84 -14.50 1.26
CA PRO A 855 -24.42 -15.69 2.00
C PRO A 855 -25.05 -16.99 1.46
N HIS A 856 -26.25 -16.94 0.87
CA HIS A 856 -26.88 -18.10 0.24
C HIS A 856 -26.09 -18.60 -0.98
N TYR A 857 -25.73 -17.69 -1.88
CA TYR A 857 -24.93 -17.98 -3.06
C TYR A 857 -23.58 -18.61 -2.68
N TRP A 858 -22.85 -17.96 -1.76
CA TRP A 858 -21.53 -18.42 -1.33
C TRP A 858 -21.58 -19.76 -0.57
N ASN A 859 -22.64 -19.97 0.22
CA ASN A 859 -22.87 -21.24 0.90
C ASN A 859 -23.10 -22.40 -0.09
N LEU A 860 -23.80 -22.15 -1.20
CA LEU A 860 -24.00 -23.18 -2.23
C LEU A 860 -22.71 -23.41 -3.04
N ARG A 861 -22.01 -22.33 -3.41
CA ARG A 861 -20.75 -22.39 -4.16
C ARG A 861 -19.66 -23.16 -3.42
N ASN A 862 -19.60 -23.03 -2.08
CA ASN A 862 -18.68 -23.78 -1.24
C ASN A 862 -19.18 -25.19 -0.82
N SER A 863 -20.26 -25.70 -1.41
CA SER A 863 -20.86 -26.96 -0.94
C SER A 863 -20.07 -28.22 -1.31
N GLY A 864 -19.11 -28.14 -2.24
CA GLY A 864 -18.27 -29.26 -2.69
C GLY A 864 -19.03 -30.48 -3.26
N SER A 865 -20.36 -30.41 -3.35
CA SER A 865 -21.24 -31.59 -3.44
C SER A 865 -21.70 -31.96 -4.84
N GLY A 866 -21.25 -31.24 -5.87
CA GLY A 866 -21.73 -31.46 -7.25
C GLY A 866 -23.23 -31.17 -7.45
N LYS A 867 -23.94 -30.60 -6.45
CA LYS A 867 -25.21 -29.93 -6.69
C LYS A 867 -24.92 -28.76 -7.65
N LYS A 868 -25.39 -28.86 -8.88
CA LYS A 868 -25.21 -27.84 -9.91
C LYS A 868 -25.79 -26.51 -9.42
N THR A 869 -24.94 -25.65 -8.86
CA THR A 869 -25.08 -24.21 -9.08
C THR A 869 -25.04 -24.02 -10.59
N LEU A 870 -25.96 -23.22 -11.13
CA LEU A 870 -25.99 -22.87 -12.55
C LEU A 870 -24.63 -22.35 -13.01
N ASN A 871 -23.88 -23.22 -13.69
CA ASN A 871 -22.50 -23.00 -14.07
C ASN A 871 -22.47 -22.56 -15.54
N CYS A 872 -21.90 -21.39 -15.81
CA CYS A 872 -21.81 -20.89 -17.18
C CYS A 872 -20.85 -21.69 -18.07
N ILE A 873 -19.97 -22.52 -17.48
CA ILE A 873 -19.13 -23.50 -18.19
C ILE A 873 -19.99 -24.64 -18.74
N ASP A 874 -21.06 -25.04 -18.06
CA ASP A 874 -21.93 -26.13 -18.53
C ASP A 874 -22.75 -25.72 -19.78
N GLY A 875 -22.82 -24.41 -20.07
CA GLY A 875 -23.39 -23.86 -21.30
C GLY A 875 -22.45 -23.95 -22.50
N ILE A 876 -21.20 -24.40 -22.30
CA ILE A 876 -20.21 -24.60 -23.36
C ILE A 876 -20.60 -25.83 -24.16
N CYS A 877 -20.94 -25.61 -25.42
CA CYS A 877 -21.16 -26.69 -26.37
C CYS A 877 -19.81 -27.37 -26.70
N THR A 878 -19.51 -28.48 -26.04
CA THR A 878 -18.48 -29.39 -26.53
C THR A 878 -19.11 -30.26 -27.62
N THR A 879 -18.29 -30.70 -28.58
CA THR A 879 -18.73 -31.55 -29.71
C THR A 879 -19.47 -32.83 -29.27
N GLU A 880 -19.34 -33.24 -28.01
CA GLU A 880 -19.98 -34.42 -27.44
C GLU A 880 -21.23 -34.11 -26.59
N SER A 881 -21.26 -32.99 -25.84
CA SER A 881 -22.39 -32.69 -24.93
C SER A 881 -23.63 -32.15 -25.64
N CYS A 882 -23.48 -31.61 -26.85
CA CYS A 882 -24.58 -31.05 -27.63
C CYS A 882 -25.07 -31.98 -28.73
N GLY A 883 -24.93 -33.31 -28.55
CA GLY A 883 -25.50 -34.36 -29.39
C GLY A 883 -26.12 -33.87 -30.68
N ASP A 884 -25.29 -33.78 -31.73
CA ASP A 884 -25.76 -33.52 -33.10
C ASP A 884 -26.31 -32.10 -33.37
N MET A 885 -26.21 -31.11 -32.47
CA MET A 885 -26.93 -29.83 -32.62
C MET A 885 -26.15 -28.74 -33.39
N GLU A 886 -24.83 -28.62 -33.23
CA GLU A 886 -23.99 -27.76 -34.08
C GLU A 886 -23.86 -28.34 -35.51
N TRP A 887 -23.80 -29.68 -35.61
CA TRP A 887 -23.86 -30.41 -36.88
C TRP A 887 -25.25 -30.33 -37.54
N ARG A 888 -26.36 -30.35 -36.77
CA ARG A 888 -27.71 -30.09 -37.29
C ARG A 888 -27.91 -28.63 -37.68
N LEU A 889 -27.27 -27.65 -37.03
CA LEU A 889 -27.28 -26.25 -37.49
C LEU A 889 -26.52 -26.08 -38.81
N ARG A 890 -25.45 -26.85 -39.04
CA ARG A 890 -24.81 -26.96 -40.36
C ARG A 890 -25.69 -27.60 -41.44
N LYS A 891 -26.70 -28.40 -41.08
CA LYS A 891 -27.47 -29.25 -42.02
C LYS A 891 -28.98 -28.95 -42.13
N ARG A 892 -29.61 -28.29 -41.15
CA ARG A 892 -31.05 -27.96 -41.10
C ARG A 892 -31.39 -26.53 -41.47
N LEU A 893 -30.39 -25.69 -41.77
CA LEU A 893 -30.64 -24.43 -42.44
C LEU A 893 -30.85 -24.70 -43.93
N THR A 894 -32.01 -25.26 -44.28
CA THR A 894 -32.47 -25.29 -45.67
C THR A 894 -32.42 -23.87 -46.23
N PRO A 895 -32.14 -23.69 -47.53
CA PRO A 895 -31.87 -22.37 -48.15
C PRO A 895 -33.00 -21.31 -48.04
N GLN A 896 -34.11 -21.60 -47.37
CA GLN A 896 -35.29 -20.73 -47.32
C GLN A 896 -35.31 -19.73 -46.14
N ASP A 897 -34.60 -19.96 -45.03
CA ASP A 897 -34.74 -19.10 -43.83
C ASP A 897 -33.61 -18.08 -43.63
N PHE A 898 -32.61 -18.06 -44.53
CA PHE A 898 -31.63 -16.99 -44.63
C PHE A 898 -31.59 -16.52 -46.08
N ASN A 899 -32.17 -15.36 -46.36
CA ASN A 899 -32.15 -14.75 -47.68
C ASN A 899 -30.77 -14.22 -48.11
N ASP A 900 -29.71 -14.47 -47.32
CA ASP A 900 -28.38 -13.98 -47.60
C ASP A 900 -27.32 -15.06 -47.31
N SER A 901 -26.95 -15.82 -48.34
CA SER A 901 -25.85 -16.80 -48.28
C SER A 901 -24.50 -16.14 -47.96
N VAL A 902 -24.38 -14.82 -48.17
CA VAL A 902 -23.17 -14.04 -47.90
C VAL A 902 -22.95 -13.85 -46.38
N ALA A 903 -24.01 -13.80 -45.58
CA ALA A 903 -23.90 -13.60 -44.12
C ALA A 903 -23.31 -14.82 -43.39
N ARG A 904 -23.56 -16.05 -43.89
CA ARG A 904 -22.99 -17.27 -43.30
C ARG A 904 -21.49 -17.39 -43.55
N ASP A 905 -21.00 -17.01 -44.73
CA ASP A 905 -19.57 -17.07 -45.03
C ASP A 905 -18.78 -15.97 -44.31
N LEU A 906 -19.35 -14.77 -44.15
CA LEU A 906 -18.74 -13.64 -43.43
C LEU A 906 -18.57 -13.90 -41.92
N VAL A 907 -19.56 -14.48 -41.23
CA VAL A 907 -19.46 -14.77 -39.78
C VAL A 907 -18.40 -15.83 -39.45
N HIS A 908 -18.03 -16.69 -40.41
CA HIS A 908 -17.07 -17.78 -40.22
C HIS A 908 -15.66 -17.50 -40.78
N LEU A 909 -15.45 -16.36 -41.45
CA LEU A 909 -14.18 -16.02 -42.09
C LEU A 909 -13.06 -15.75 -41.07
N ASP A 910 -13.41 -15.25 -39.88
CA ASP A 910 -12.45 -14.83 -38.85
C ASP A 910 -12.02 -15.98 -37.91
N LYS A 911 -12.83 -17.04 -37.79
CA LYS A 911 -12.75 -18.04 -36.69
C LYS A 911 -12.07 -19.36 -37.03
N ARG A 912 -11.47 -19.49 -38.21
CA ARG A 912 -10.71 -20.69 -38.59
C ARG A 912 -9.23 -20.31 -38.57
N THR A 913 -8.42 -21.04 -37.80
CA THR A 913 -6.96 -21.00 -37.91
C THR A 913 -6.59 -21.44 -39.32
N LEU A 914 -6.44 -20.47 -40.21
CA LEU A 914 -6.17 -20.71 -41.62
C LEU A 914 -4.78 -20.22 -41.90
N ARG A 915 -3.91 -21.21 -42.14
CA ARG A 915 -2.53 -21.06 -42.57
C ARG A 915 -2.39 -20.39 -43.95
N ALA A 916 -3.44 -19.76 -44.49
CA ALA A 916 -3.47 -19.11 -45.80
C ALA A 916 -4.44 -17.91 -45.81
N ALA A 917 -4.07 -16.86 -46.54
CA ALA A 917 -4.90 -15.67 -46.77
C ALA A 917 -6.27 -16.04 -47.39
N ARG A 918 -7.30 -15.24 -47.11
CA ARG A 918 -8.67 -15.50 -47.59
C ARG A 918 -9.36 -14.29 -48.17
N ASP A 919 -10.03 -14.51 -49.29
CA ASP A 919 -10.81 -13.48 -49.95
C ASP A 919 -12.27 -13.49 -49.50
N TYR A 920 -12.84 -12.31 -49.36
CA TYR A 920 -14.28 -12.10 -49.24
C TYR A 920 -14.73 -10.94 -50.13
N HIS A 921 -16.03 -10.97 -50.49
CA HIS A 921 -16.55 -10.17 -51.60
C HIS A 921 -17.72 -9.27 -51.16
N PRO A 922 -17.48 -8.17 -50.42
CA PRO A 922 -18.54 -7.24 -50.07
C PRO A 922 -19.07 -6.55 -51.33
N THR A 923 -20.39 -6.40 -51.37
CA THR A 923 -21.09 -5.69 -52.42
C THR A 923 -21.60 -4.35 -51.88
N MET A 924 -21.21 -3.25 -52.52
CA MET A 924 -21.61 -1.88 -52.19
C MET A 924 -22.59 -1.36 -53.24
N THR A 925 -23.60 -0.62 -52.80
CA THR A 925 -24.61 0.00 -53.66
C THR A 925 -24.67 1.50 -53.35
N GLY A 926 -24.59 2.34 -54.38
CA GLY A 926 -24.56 3.80 -54.21
C GLY A 926 -24.72 4.54 -55.53
N ASN A 927 -24.49 5.85 -55.52
CA ASN A 927 -24.57 6.67 -56.73
C ASN A 927 -23.55 6.17 -57.77
N GLY A 928 -24.04 5.67 -58.91
CA GLY A 928 -23.21 5.05 -59.96
C GLY A 928 -23.32 3.52 -60.08
N GLY A 929 -24.18 2.86 -59.30
CA GLY A 929 -24.54 1.44 -59.46
C GLY A 929 -24.10 0.56 -58.29
N GLN A 930 -23.83 -0.71 -58.58
CA GLN A 930 -23.39 -1.71 -57.61
C GLN A 930 -21.97 -2.19 -57.97
N VAL A 931 -21.11 -2.42 -56.97
CA VAL A 931 -19.78 -3.01 -57.16
C VAL A 931 -19.50 -4.04 -56.08
N THR A 932 -18.99 -5.20 -56.50
CA THR A 932 -18.44 -6.22 -55.60
C THR A 932 -16.93 -6.08 -55.62
N VAL A 933 -16.32 -5.84 -54.46
CA VAL A 933 -14.86 -5.71 -54.31
C VAL A 933 -14.31 -6.98 -53.70
N THR A 934 -13.08 -7.37 -54.05
CA THR A 934 -12.39 -8.47 -53.36
C THR A 934 -11.46 -7.90 -52.29
N ILE A 935 -11.65 -8.35 -51.05
CA ILE A 935 -10.80 -8.01 -49.91
C ILE A 935 -10.14 -9.28 -49.40
N THR A 936 -8.82 -9.24 -49.26
CA THR A 936 -8.02 -10.36 -48.76
C THR A 936 -7.68 -10.14 -47.29
N LEU A 937 -8.15 -11.04 -46.42
CA LEU A 937 -7.70 -11.16 -45.03
C LEU A 937 -6.29 -11.78 -45.02
N PRO A 938 -5.30 -11.13 -44.37
CA PRO A 938 -3.94 -11.65 -44.31
C PRO A 938 -3.87 -12.94 -43.49
N GLN A 939 -2.80 -13.71 -43.72
CA GLN A 939 -2.51 -14.90 -42.92
C GLN A 939 -2.06 -14.49 -41.51
N TYR A 940 -2.47 -15.25 -40.49
CA TYR A 940 -2.06 -15.06 -39.10
C TYR A 940 -1.78 -16.40 -38.39
N HIS A 941 -1.12 -16.34 -37.23
CA HIS A 941 -0.74 -17.49 -36.42
C HIS A 941 -1.86 -17.91 -35.45
N GLY A 942 -2.09 -19.21 -35.34
CA GLY A 942 -2.96 -19.77 -34.29
C GLY A 942 -2.26 -19.79 -32.93
N ILE A 943 -3.00 -20.01 -31.85
CA ILE A 943 -2.40 -20.15 -30.50
C ILE A 943 -1.39 -21.31 -30.48
N GLU A 944 -1.69 -22.37 -31.23
CA GLU A 944 -0.84 -23.54 -31.38
C GLU A 944 0.54 -23.29 -32.01
N ASP A 945 0.75 -22.11 -32.61
CA ASP A 945 2.01 -21.74 -33.25
C ASP A 945 2.97 -20.99 -32.30
N PHE A 946 2.55 -20.68 -31.06
CA PHE A 946 3.36 -19.97 -30.06
C PHE A 946 4.06 -20.92 -29.10
N GLU A 947 5.32 -20.61 -28.77
CA GLU A 947 6.04 -21.33 -27.72
C GLU A 947 5.42 -21.05 -26.34
N PRO A 948 5.49 -21.99 -25.37
CA PRO A 948 4.88 -21.83 -24.05
C PRO A 948 5.35 -20.59 -23.27
N ASP A 949 6.51 -20.03 -23.61
CA ASP A 949 7.11 -18.85 -22.99
C ASP A 949 6.95 -17.57 -23.82
N ASP A 950 6.24 -17.62 -24.95
CA ASP A 950 5.94 -16.45 -25.77
C ASP A 950 5.19 -15.39 -24.95
N PRO A 951 5.58 -14.10 -25.00
CA PRO A 951 4.92 -13.04 -24.24
C PRO A 951 3.39 -12.97 -24.45
N MET A 952 2.88 -13.34 -25.62
CA MET A 952 1.45 -13.31 -25.89
C MET A 952 0.67 -14.38 -25.10
N MET A 953 1.35 -15.45 -24.65
CA MET A 953 0.77 -16.47 -23.77
C MET A 953 0.54 -15.95 -22.34
N ASP A 954 1.14 -14.81 -21.98
CA ASP A 954 0.93 -14.10 -20.71
C ASP A 954 -0.18 -13.04 -20.80
N GLU A 955 -0.78 -12.86 -21.98
CA GLU A 955 -1.73 -11.80 -22.30
C GLU A 955 -3.14 -12.32 -22.63
N VAL A 956 -3.52 -13.45 -22.03
CA VAL A 956 -4.84 -14.04 -22.27
C VAL A 956 -5.90 -13.27 -21.51
N VAL A 957 -6.99 -12.92 -22.18
CA VAL A 957 -8.11 -12.17 -21.59
C VAL A 957 -9.36 -13.03 -21.55
N ASP A 958 -9.96 -13.18 -20.38
CA ASP A 958 -11.12 -14.05 -20.15
C ASP A 958 -12.02 -13.48 -19.05
N PHE A 959 -13.16 -14.12 -18.78
CA PHE A 959 -13.98 -13.81 -17.63
C PHE A 959 -13.20 -14.01 -16.32
N ALA A 960 -13.36 -13.07 -15.39
CA ALA A 960 -12.80 -13.15 -14.05
C ALA A 960 -13.13 -14.48 -13.35
N SER A 961 -14.35 -15.01 -13.54
CA SER A 961 -14.77 -16.29 -12.97
C SER A 961 -15.61 -17.09 -13.98
N ARG A 962 -15.00 -18.04 -14.69
CA ARG A 962 -15.67 -18.76 -15.80
C ARG A 962 -17.03 -19.36 -15.46
N GLY A 963 -17.14 -20.01 -14.31
CA GLY A 963 -18.39 -20.69 -13.92
C GLY A 963 -19.48 -19.77 -13.39
N ASP A 964 -19.14 -18.51 -13.10
CA ASP A 964 -20.05 -17.58 -12.44
C ASP A 964 -20.89 -16.80 -13.45
N CYS A 965 -22.15 -17.22 -13.60
CA CYS A 965 -23.06 -16.57 -14.54
C CYS A 965 -23.46 -15.14 -14.16
N THR A 966 -23.31 -14.73 -12.90
CA THR A 966 -23.65 -13.36 -12.47
C THR A 966 -22.55 -12.34 -12.78
N ASN A 967 -21.37 -12.80 -13.20
CA ASN A 967 -20.19 -11.97 -13.33
C ASN A 967 -19.70 -11.96 -14.78
N SER A 968 -19.92 -10.84 -15.48
CA SER A 968 -19.44 -10.65 -16.84
C SER A 968 -18.10 -9.91 -16.93
N ARG A 969 -17.46 -9.61 -15.79
CA ARG A 969 -16.18 -8.90 -15.72
C ARG A 969 -15.07 -9.69 -16.42
N ILE A 970 -14.18 -8.94 -17.05
CA ILE A 970 -13.04 -9.44 -17.80
C ILE A 970 -11.72 -9.18 -17.05
N GLU A 971 -10.84 -10.17 -17.04
CA GLU A 971 -9.51 -10.17 -16.41
C GLU A 971 -8.46 -10.81 -17.32
N HIS A 972 -7.19 -10.61 -16.97
CA HIS A 972 -6.08 -11.22 -17.66
C HIS A 972 -5.54 -12.44 -16.92
N PHE A 973 -5.02 -13.39 -17.68
CA PHE A 973 -4.47 -14.65 -17.22
C PHE A 973 -3.27 -15.01 -18.09
N SER A 974 -2.37 -15.86 -17.57
CA SER A 974 -1.50 -16.64 -18.46
C SER A 974 -2.26 -17.86 -18.93
N LEU A 975 -2.01 -18.30 -20.18
CA LEU A 975 -2.74 -19.40 -20.82
C LEU A 975 -2.78 -20.63 -19.89
N PRO A 976 -3.95 -20.98 -19.34
CA PRO A 976 -4.06 -22.14 -18.47
C PRO A 976 -4.06 -23.42 -19.31
N ASN A 977 -3.38 -24.45 -18.82
CA ASN A 977 -3.41 -25.78 -19.43
C ASN A 977 -4.86 -26.30 -19.50
N GLY A 978 -5.38 -26.55 -20.70
CA GLY A 978 -6.56 -27.40 -20.90
C GLY A 978 -7.88 -26.74 -21.28
N GLU A 979 -7.93 -25.55 -21.89
CA GLU A 979 -9.18 -24.93 -22.35
C GLU A 979 -9.14 -24.35 -23.78
N THR A 980 -10.33 -24.10 -24.33
CA THR A 980 -10.53 -23.68 -25.71
C THR A 980 -10.43 -22.16 -25.90
N TYR A 981 -9.21 -21.64 -26.03
CA TYR A 981 -8.94 -20.24 -26.39
C TYR A 981 -8.83 -20.02 -27.90
N GLN A 982 -8.94 -18.76 -28.33
CA GLN A 982 -8.68 -18.37 -29.72
C GLN A 982 -7.85 -17.10 -29.80
N MET A 983 -6.95 -17.09 -30.79
CA MET A 983 -6.36 -15.86 -31.28
C MET A 983 -7.47 -14.99 -31.88
N GLU A 984 -7.51 -13.73 -31.49
CA GLU A 984 -8.65 -12.87 -31.77
C GLU A 984 -8.25 -11.52 -32.36
N HIS A 985 -8.88 -11.14 -33.46
CA HIS A 985 -8.79 -9.78 -34.01
C HIS A 985 -9.62 -8.83 -33.15
N LEU A 986 -9.08 -7.72 -32.63
CA LEU A 986 -9.89 -6.83 -31.79
C LEU A 986 -11.00 -6.09 -32.57
N PHE A 987 -10.76 -5.85 -33.84
CA PHE A 987 -11.73 -5.30 -34.78
C PHE A 987 -11.89 -6.27 -35.95
N ASP A 988 -13.03 -6.94 -36.04
CA ASP A 988 -13.27 -8.00 -37.02
C ASP A 988 -13.08 -7.47 -38.44
N GLY A 989 -12.28 -8.16 -39.26
CA GLY A 989 -12.03 -7.73 -40.64
C GLY A 989 -13.31 -7.60 -41.47
N ASN A 990 -14.34 -8.38 -41.16
CA ASN A 990 -15.64 -8.31 -41.82
C ASN A 990 -16.40 -7.00 -41.57
N VAL A 991 -16.08 -6.28 -40.49
CA VAL A 991 -16.65 -4.96 -40.16
C VAL A 991 -16.20 -3.91 -41.19
N ILE A 992 -15.03 -4.08 -41.82
CA ILE A 992 -14.57 -3.21 -42.92
C ILE A 992 -15.55 -3.28 -44.10
N GLY A 993 -16.01 -4.47 -44.46
CA GLY A 993 -17.01 -4.63 -45.52
C GLY A 993 -18.35 -3.95 -45.18
N ARG A 994 -18.68 -3.83 -43.89
CA ARG A 994 -19.86 -3.09 -43.42
C ARG A 994 -19.65 -1.59 -43.52
N PHE A 995 -18.53 -1.08 -43.02
CA PHE A 995 -18.14 0.31 -43.16
C PHE A 995 -18.22 0.76 -44.63
N MET A 996 -17.66 -0.02 -45.56
CA MET A 996 -17.69 0.32 -46.99
C MET A 996 -19.12 0.41 -47.56
N ARG A 997 -20.05 -0.43 -47.10
CA ARG A 997 -21.46 -0.35 -47.50
C ARG A 997 -22.13 0.91 -46.97
N ASP A 998 -21.92 1.20 -45.69
CA ASP A 998 -22.49 2.37 -45.02
C ASP A 998 -21.90 3.67 -45.63
N ALA A 999 -20.60 3.68 -45.93
CA ALA A 999 -19.90 4.76 -46.61
C ALA A 999 -20.40 4.99 -48.05
N ALA A 1000 -20.63 3.93 -48.83
CA ALA A 1000 -21.21 4.04 -50.17
C ALA A 1000 -22.64 4.61 -50.16
N ALA A 1001 -23.40 4.30 -49.11
CA ALA A 1001 -24.75 4.81 -48.90
C ALA A 1001 -24.77 6.25 -48.32
N GLY A 1002 -23.66 6.75 -47.78
CA GLY A 1002 -23.60 8.03 -47.08
C GLY A 1002 -24.33 8.00 -45.74
N THR A 1003 -24.39 6.83 -45.10
CA THR A 1003 -25.07 6.61 -43.82
C THR A 1003 -24.07 6.13 -42.77
N LEU A 1004 -24.37 6.41 -41.50
CA LEU A 1004 -23.68 5.84 -40.35
C LEU A 1004 -24.39 4.56 -39.89
N ARG A 1005 -23.78 3.81 -38.98
CA ARG A 1005 -24.30 2.51 -38.55
C ARG A 1005 -25.65 2.63 -37.84
N SER A 1006 -25.86 3.71 -37.11
CA SER A 1006 -27.13 4.07 -36.46
C SER A 1006 -28.26 4.37 -37.45
N GLY A 1007 -27.95 4.54 -38.74
CA GLY A 1007 -28.88 5.02 -39.77
C GLY A 1007 -28.89 6.53 -39.94
N ALA A 1008 -28.09 7.28 -39.17
CA ALA A 1008 -27.87 8.71 -39.37
C ALA A 1008 -27.21 8.99 -40.73
N VAL A 1009 -27.41 10.19 -41.27
CA VAL A 1009 -26.74 10.64 -42.50
C VAL A 1009 -25.33 11.10 -42.15
N ALA A 1010 -24.32 10.61 -42.87
CA ALA A 1010 -22.93 11.01 -42.66
C ALA A 1010 -22.71 12.46 -43.11
N ARG A 1011 -22.10 13.30 -42.26
CA ARG A 1011 -21.75 14.69 -42.61
C ARG A 1011 -20.72 14.77 -43.72
N SER A 1012 -19.88 13.74 -43.82
CA SER A 1012 -18.86 13.59 -44.86
C SER A 1012 -19.46 13.26 -46.25
N GLY A 1013 -20.76 12.94 -46.32
CA GLY A 1013 -21.46 12.56 -47.55
C GLY A 1013 -21.14 11.12 -48.01
N PRO A 1014 -21.79 10.63 -49.08
CA PRO A 1014 -21.52 9.29 -49.61
C PRO A 1014 -20.18 9.21 -50.34
N VAL A 1015 -19.49 8.07 -50.22
CA VAL A 1015 -18.29 7.75 -51.01
C VAL A 1015 -18.72 7.15 -52.35
N SER A 1016 -18.13 7.63 -53.45
CA SER A 1016 -18.52 7.21 -54.79
C SER A 1016 -18.22 5.72 -55.05
N ILE A 1017 -19.10 5.06 -55.82
CA ILE A 1017 -18.89 3.65 -56.21
C ILE A 1017 -17.64 3.48 -57.08
N SER A 1018 -17.24 4.52 -57.82
CA SER A 1018 -15.99 4.61 -58.57
C SER A 1018 -14.76 4.46 -57.68
N PHE A 1019 -14.73 5.11 -56.51
CA PHE A 1019 -13.66 4.96 -55.53
C PHE A 1019 -13.50 3.50 -55.14
N PHE A 1020 -14.58 2.84 -54.69
CA PHE A 1020 -14.50 1.46 -54.22
C PHE A 1020 -14.04 0.49 -55.31
N ARG A 1021 -14.47 0.71 -56.56
CA ARG A 1021 -14.08 -0.10 -57.72
C ARG A 1021 -12.58 0.00 -58.02
N GLN A 1022 -12.04 1.21 -57.97
CA GLN A 1022 -10.65 1.46 -58.38
C GLN A 1022 -9.65 1.30 -57.24
N ALA A 1023 -10.05 1.54 -55.99
CA ALA A 1023 -9.19 1.41 -54.81
C ALA A 1023 -8.56 0.01 -54.63
N GLN A 1024 -9.13 -1.02 -55.29
CA GLN A 1024 -8.53 -2.36 -55.34
C GLN A 1024 -7.22 -2.42 -56.13
N THR A 1025 -7.02 -1.52 -57.09
CA THR A 1025 -5.91 -1.56 -58.06
C THR A 1025 -5.16 -0.24 -58.19
N MET A 1026 -5.63 0.84 -57.55
CA MET A 1026 -4.99 2.16 -57.67
C MET A 1026 -3.60 2.19 -56.99
N PRO A 1027 -2.60 2.83 -57.60
CA PRO A 1027 -1.31 3.08 -56.96
C PRO A 1027 -1.46 4.14 -55.86
N LEU A 1028 -0.79 3.93 -54.72
CA LEU A 1028 -0.72 4.89 -53.62
C LEU A 1028 0.41 5.90 -53.82
N LEU A 1029 0.26 7.08 -53.23
CA LEU A 1029 1.30 8.10 -53.23
C LEU A 1029 2.54 7.66 -52.43
N PRO A 1030 3.74 8.21 -52.71
CA PRO A 1030 4.92 7.99 -51.89
C PRO A 1030 4.69 8.41 -50.42
N ASN A 1031 5.46 7.84 -49.50
CA ASN A 1031 5.37 8.08 -48.05
C ASN A 1031 4.02 7.64 -47.43
N ALA A 1032 3.60 6.42 -47.74
CA ALA A 1032 2.46 5.80 -47.08
C ALA A 1032 2.73 5.66 -45.56
N PRO A 1033 1.71 5.80 -44.69
CA PRO A 1033 1.89 5.64 -43.26
C PRO A 1033 2.39 4.22 -42.94
N PRO A 1034 3.30 4.05 -41.97
CA PRO A 1034 3.89 2.76 -41.66
C PRO A 1034 2.81 1.76 -41.23
N LEU A 1035 2.99 0.50 -41.61
CA LEU A 1035 2.12 -0.59 -41.16
C LEU A 1035 2.72 -1.26 -39.91
N PRO A 1036 1.86 -1.77 -39.00
CA PRO A 1036 2.32 -2.58 -37.88
C PRO A 1036 3.11 -3.80 -38.39
N GLY A 1037 4.19 -4.15 -37.69
CA GLY A 1037 5.06 -5.27 -38.10
C GLY A 1037 6.00 -4.98 -39.28
N GLY A 1038 6.00 -3.76 -39.84
CA GLY A 1038 6.93 -3.37 -40.91
C GLY A 1038 6.55 -3.87 -42.30
N ALA A 1039 5.33 -4.37 -42.50
CA ALA A 1039 4.84 -4.76 -43.82
C ALA A 1039 4.78 -3.55 -44.78
N ASP A 1040 4.98 -3.79 -46.08
CA ASP A 1040 4.83 -2.76 -47.10
C ASP A 1040 3.96 -3.25 -48.27
N HIS A 1041 2.66 -3.01 -48.14
CA HIS A 1041 1.69 -3.38 -49.17
C HIS A 1041 1.41 -2.22 -50.12
N PRO A 1042 1.44 -2.42 -51.46
CA PRO A 1042 1.29 -1.33 -52.43
C PRO A 1042 -0.17 -0.88 -52.64
N ARG A 1043 -1.17 -1.60 -52.12
CA ARG A 1043 -2.60 -1.37 -52.39
C ARG A 1043 -3.37 -1.05 -51.13
N LEU A 1044 -4.32 -0.11 -51.22
CA LEU A 1044 -5.08 0.41 -50.08
C LEU A 1044 -5.71 -0.68 -49.22
N TYR A 1045 -6.49 -1.60 -49.82
CA TYR A 1045 -7.21 -2.60 -49.04
C TYR A 1045 -6.28 -3.56 -48.30
N GLN A 1046 -5.14 -3.94 -48.90
CA GLN A 1046 -4.15 -4.78 -48.22
C GLN A 1046 -3.54 -4.04 -47.02
N ARG A 1047 -3.25 -2.74 -47.19
CA ARG A 1047 -2.76 -1.89 -46.09
C ARG A 1047 -3.79 -1.80 -44.96
N VAL A 1048 -5.07 -1.57 -45.27
CA VAL A 1048 -6.15 -1.51 -44.27
C VAL A 1048 -6.29 -2.86 -43.55
N MET A 1049 -6.32 -3.99 -44.26
CA MET A 1049 -6.46 -5.29 -43.61
C MET A 1049 -5.26 -5.69 -42.76
N GLU A 1050 -4.04 -5.28 -43.13
CA GLU A 1050 -2.83 -5.48 -42.31
C GLU A 1050 -2.97 -4.83 -40.93
N THR A 1051 -3.66 -3.69 -40.83
CA THR A 1051 -3.88 -3.00 -39.55
C THR A 1051 -4.76 -3.80 -38.59
N MET A 1052 -5.57 -4.73 -39.08
CA MET A 1052 -6.45 -5.57 -38.24
C MET A 1052 -5.65 -6.67 -37.51
N GLY A 1053 -4.52 -7.09 -38.07
CA GLY A 1053 -3.66 -8.18 -37.55
C GLY A 1053 -3.21 -9.13 -38.65
N SER A 1054 -1.98 -9.64 -38.55
CA SER A 1054 -1.37 -10.60 -39.48
C SER A 1054 -0.23 -11.39 -38.81
N SER A 1055 0.38 -12.32 -39.53
CA SER A 1055 1.61 -13.01 -39.11
C SER A 1055 2.80 -12.06 -38.84
N THR A 1056 2.80 -10.86 -39.42
CA THR A 1056 3.80 -9.82 -39.15
C THR A 1056 3.32 -8.79 -38.12
N ALA A 1057 2.01 -8.59 -37.99
CA ALA A 1057 1.38 -7.66 -37.06
C ALA A 1057 0.77 -8.38 -35.83
N ILE A 1058 1.55 -9.25 -35.19
CA ILE A 1058 1.07 -10.13 -34.10
C ILE A 1058 0.56 -9.33 -32.89
N ALA A 1059 1.17 -8.18 -32.59
CA ALA A 1059 0.79 -7.33 -31.46
C ALA A 1059 -0.64 -6.74 -31.53
N ASN A 1060 -1.32 -6.87 -32.67
CA ASN A 1060 -2.72 -6.44 -32.85
C ASN A 1060 -3.73 -7.50 -32.40
N PHE A 1061 -3.28 -8.73 -32.13
CA PHE A 1061 -4.12 -9.78 -31.60
C PHE A 1061 -4.19 -9.73 -30.06
N VAL A 1062 -5.24 -10.36 -29.55
CA VAL A 1062 -5.36 -10.75 -28.15
C VAL A 1062 -5.81 -12.20 -28.11
N ILE A 1063 -5.33 -12.97 -27.14
CA ILE A 1063 -5.87 -14.31 -26.91
C ILE A 1063 -7.08 -14.16 -26.00
N THR A 1064 -8.26 -14.61 -26.44
CA THR A 1064 -9.46 -14.55 -25.60
C THR A 1064 -10.28 -15.83 -25.65
N HIS A 1065 -11.21 -15.95 -24.70
CA HIS A 1065 -12.10 -17.08 -24.62
C HIS A 1065 -13.06 -17.13 -25.82
N LYS A 1066 -13.32 -18.33 -26.32
CA LYS A 1066 -14.15 -18.57 -27.51
C LYS A 1066 -15.53 -17.94 -27.43
N ASP A 1067 -16.14 -17.86 -26.26
CA ASP A 1067 -17.49 -17.28 -26.13
C ASP A 1067 -17.52 -15.76 -26.25
N ILE A 1068 -16.48 -15.05 -25.77
CA ILE A 1068 -16.33 -13.61 -25.94
C ILE A 1068 -16.13 -13.31 -27.42
N ASN A 1069 -15.20 -14.04 -28.06
CA ASN A 1069 -15.00 -14.00 -29.51
C ASN A 1069 -16.30 -14.33 -30.27
N TYR A 1070 -17.01 -15.36 -29.81
CA TYR A 1070 -18.25 -15.81 -30.43
C TYR A 1070 -19.26 -14.68 -30.55
N VAL A 1071 -19.64 -14.06 -29.41
CA VAL A 1071 -20.66 -13.01 -29.39
C VAL A 1071 -20.20 -11.73 -30.09
N LYS A 1072 -18.91 -11.38 -30.00
CA LYS A 1072 -18.35 -10.20 -30.66
C LYS A 1072 -18.65 -10.20 -32.14
N THR A 1073 -18.38 -11.31 -32.83
CA THR A 1073 -18.60 -11.40 -34.28
C THR A 1073 -20.05 -11.14 -34.68
N TYR A 1074 -21.01 -11.64 -33.89
CA TYR A 1074 -22.44 -11.40 -34.18
C TYR A 1074 -22.81 -9.95 -33.89
N LEU A 1075 -22.46 -9.46 -32.69
CA LEU A 1075 -22.85 -8.13 -32.23
C LEU A 1075 -22.22 -7.02 -33.08
N MET A 1076 -20.94 -7.11 -33.43
CA MET A 1076 -20.25 -6.13 -34.28
C MET A 1076 -20.83 -6.07 -35.71
N GLN A 1077 -21.45 -7.14 -36.20
CA GLN A 1077 -22.13 -7.13 -37.48
C GLN A 1077 -23.58 -6.61 -37.40
N GLY A 1078 -24.13 -6.47 -36.20
CA GLY A 1078 -25.52 -6.12 -35.93
C GLY A 1078 -26.47 -7.30 -35.96
N GLN A 1079 -25.94 -8.50 -35.72
CA GLN A 1079 -26.71 -9.71 -35.50
C GLN A 1079 -26.82 -9.97 -34.00
N ASN A 1080 -27.82 -10.78 -33.63
CA ASN A 1080 -27.99 -11.21 -32.25
C ASN A 1080 -27.35 -12.59 -32.06
N PRO A 1081 -26.63 -12.84 -30.96
CA PRO A 1081 -26.05 -14.16 -30.66
C PRO A 1081 -27.09 -15.29 -30.57
N ILE A 1082 -28.35 -14.94 -30.29
CA ILE A 1082 -29.53 -15.80 -30.36
C ILE A 1082 -30.63 -15.06 -31.13
N GLU A 1083 -31.26 -15.70 -32.10
CA GLU A 1083 -32.40 -15.12 -32.84
C GLU A 1083 -33.61 -14.90 -31.92
N LEU A 1084 -34.08 -13.65 -31.83
CA LEU A 1084 -35.06 -13.22 -30.82
C LEU A 1084 -36.48 -13.77 -31.03
N THR A 1085 -36.88 -14.02 -32.28
CA THR A 1085 -38.26 -14.35 -32.66
C THR A 1085 -38.59 -15.84 -32.54
N THR A 1086 -37.65 -16.70 -32.93
CA THR A 1086 -37.87 -18.16 -33.04
C THR A 1086 -37.02 -18.94 -32.04
N ASN A 1087 -35.73 -18.66 -31.96
CA ASN A 1087 -34.80 -19.44 -31.16
C ASN A 1087 -34.81 -19.04 -29.68
N LEU A 1088 -34.87 -17.76 -29.36
CA LEU A 1088 -34.86 -17.29 -27.96
C LEU A 1088 -36.04 -17.83 -27.13
N PRO A 1089 -37.31 -17.81 -27.59
CA PRO A 1089 -38.41 -18.40 -26.81
C PRO A 1089 -38.22 -19.91 -26.55
N ASN A 1090 -37.70 -20.65 -27.54
CA ASN A 1090 -37.43 -22.08 -27.40
C ASN A 1090 -36.29 -22.36 -26.41
N ARG A 1091 -35.24 -21.54 -26.40
CA ARG A 1091 -34.10 -21.68 -25.47
C ARG A 1091 -34.42 -21.17 -24.08
N ALA A 1092 -35.19 -20.10 -23.96
CA ALA A 1092 -35.59 -19.51 -22.68
C ALA A 1092 -36.57 -20.40 -21.90
N SER A 1093 -37.31 -21.28 -22.60
CA SER A 1093 -38.22 -22.26 -22.00
C SER A 1093 -37.57 -23.63 -21.73
N ASP A 1094 -36.27 -23.79 -21.99
CA ASP A 1094 -35.54 -25.03 -21.72
C ASP A 1094 -35.11 -25.12 -20.25
N PHE A 1095 -35.91 -25.81 -19.44
CA PHE A 1095 -35.63 -26.02 -18.02
C PHE A 1095 -34.45 -26.97 -17.75
N ALA A 1096 -34.00 -27.72 -18.76
CA ALA A 1096 -32.86 -28.62 -18.62
C ALA A 1096 -31.52 -27.90 -18.86
N HIS A 1097 -31.52 -26.85 -19.69
CA HIS A 1097 -30.32 -26.10 -20.08
C HIS A 1097 -30.46 -24.56 -20.00
N PRO A 1098 -30.87 -23.98 -18.86
CA PRO A 1098 -30.94 -22.53 -18.70
C PRO A 1098 -29.62 -21.79 -18.97
N GLU A 1099 -28.49 -22.44 -18.70
CA GLU A 1099 -27.14 -21.89 -18.82
C GLU A 1099 -26.80 -21.41 -20.23
N TYR A 1100 -27.43 -21.94 -21.29
CA TYR A 1100 -27.18 -21.52 -22.66
C TYR A 1100 -27.52 -20.04 -22.91
N VAL A 1101 -28.71 -19.62 -22.47
CA VAL A 1101 -29.16 -18.22 -22.64
C VAL A 1101 -28.37 -17.31 -21.69
N LEU A 1102 -28.13 -17.78 -20.45
CA LEU A 1102 -27.35 -17.05 -19.45
C LEU A 1102 -25.92 -16.78 -19.93
N LEU A 1103 -25.23 -17.78 -20.50
CA LEU A 1103 -23.89 -17.62 -21.06
C LEU A 1103 -23.85 -16.59 -22.20
N ARG A 1104 -24.83 -16.60 -23.11
CA ARG A 1104 -24.88 -15.66 -24.24
C ARG A 1104 -25.19 -14.23 -23.81
N MET A 1105 -26.08 -14.04 -22.83
CA MET A 1105 -26.27 -12.72 -22.20
C MET A 1105 -24.99 -12.25 -21.53
N ARG A 1106 -24.41 -13.08 -20.66
CA ARG A 1106 -23.17 -12.79 -19.94
C ARG A 1106 -22.04 -12.40 -20.89
N ALA A 1107 -21.78 -13.20 -21.92
CA ALA A 1107 -20.72 -12.90 -22.88
C ALA A 1107 -20.98 -11.60 -23.65
N SER A 1108 -22.25 -11.29 -23.95
CA SER A 1108 -22.60 -10.04 -24.63
C SER A 1108 -22.31 -8.82 -23.75
N ILE A 1109 -22.59 -8.90 -22.45
CA ILE A 1109 -22.20 -7.85 -21.49
C ILE A 1109 -20.66 -7.80 -21.37
N GLY A 1110 -20.03 -8.97 -21.20
CA GLY A 1110 -18.58 -9.13 -21.10
C GLY A 1110 -17.81 -8.60 -22.30
N LEU A 1111 -18.39 -8.61 -23.51
CA LEU A 1111 -17.80 -7.97 -24.68
C LEU A 1111 -17.55 -6.47 -24.46
N ILE A 1112 -18.49 -5.76 -23.83
CA ILE A 1112 -18.33 -4.33 -23.58
C ILE A 1112 -17.21 -4.08 -22.57
N HIS A 1113 -17.11 -4.92 -21.53
CA HIS A 1113 -15.98 -4.91 -20.60
C HIS A 1113 -14.65 -5.27 -21.28
N TYR A 1114 -14.66 -6.23 -22.20
CA TYR A 1114 -13.50 -6.66 -22.97
C TYR A 1114 -12.92 -5.52 -23.82
N LEU A 1115 -13.77 -4.84 -24.61
CA LEU A 1115 -13.34 -3.71 -25.44
C LEU A 1115 -12.89 -2.49 -24.63
N ASN A 1116 -13.27 -2.43 -23.35
CA ASN A 1116 -12.83 -1.43 -22.37
C ASN A 1116 -11.68 -1.90 -21.48
N HIS A 1117 -11.18 -3.13 -21.66
CA HIS A 1117 -10.17 -3.68 -20.77
C HIS A 1117 -8.84 -2.94 -20.95
N GLN A 1118 -8.40 -2.24 -19.90
CA GLN A 1118 -7.14 -1.47 -19.85
C GLN A 1118 -6.04 -2.17 -19.04
N GLY A 1119 -6.23 -3.45 -18.68
CA GLY A 1119 -5.24 -4.29 -18.00
C GLY A 1119 -4.09 -4.72 -18.92
N THR A 1120 -3.41 -5.83 -18.61
CA THR A 1120 -2.36 -6.39 -19.48
C THR A 1120 -2.90 -7.65 -20.15
N PRO A 1121 -3.17 -7.67 -21.47
CA PRO A 1121 -2.92 -6.63 -22.46
C PRO A 1121 -3.96 -5.52 -22.40
N ASN A 1122 -3.57 -4.30 -22.77
CA ASN A 1122 -4.52 -3.19 -22.85
C ASN A 1122 -5.31 -3.32 -24.16
N VAL A 1123 -6.45 -4.01 -24.08
CA VAL A 1123 -7.34 -4.29 -25.22
C VAL A 1123 -7.84 -2.99 -25.85
N ASN A 1124 -8.28 -2.03 -25.03
CA ASN A 1124 -8.81 -0.77 -25.54
C ASN A 1124 -7.76 0.06 -26.29
N GLN A 1125 -6.53 0.11 -25.78
CA GLN A 1125 -5.41 0.80 -26.44
C GLN A 1125 -5.03 0.12 -27.76
N ARG A 1126 -4.97 -1.23 -27.78
CA ARG A 1126 -4.71 -1.97 -29.03
C ARG A 1126 -5.79 -1.72 -30.06
N LEU A 1127 -7.07 -1.77 -29.66
CA LEU A 1127 -8.20 -1.45 -30.51
C LEU A 1127 -8.10 0.00 -31.06
N THR A 1128 -7.75 0.95 -30.20
CA THR A 1128 -7.54 2.35 -30.58
C THR A 1128 -6.42 2.48 -31.62
N ASN A 1129 -5.30 1.78 -31.44
CA ASN A 1129 -4.20 1.77 -32.39
C ASN A 1129 -4.64 1.18 -33.74
N ILE A 1130 -5.39 0.07 -33.73
CA ILE A 1130 -5.92 -0.57 -34.94
C ILE A 1130 -6.81 0.41 -35.72
N ILE A 1131 -7.73 1.09 -35.03
CA ILE A 1131 -8.66 2.04 -35.64
C ILE A 1131 -7.93 3.25 -36.24
N ASN A 1132 -6.98 3.83 -35.50
CA ASN A 1132 -6.23 5.00 -35.96
C ASN A 1132 -5.34 4.64 -37.15
N ASN A 1133 -4.66 3.49 -37.08
CA ASN A 1133 -3.83 3.01 -38.18
C ASN A 1133 -4.68 2.77 -39.45
N ALA A 1134 -5.88 2.19 -39.30
CA ALA A 1134 -6.81 2.02 -40.42
C ALA A 1134 -7.27 3.38 -40.98
N GLY A 1135 -7.58 4.35 -40.10
CA GLY A 1135 -7.92 5.73 -40.45
C GLY A 1135 -6.81 6.43 -41.25
N ASP A 1136 -5.55 6.26 -40.84
CA ASP A 1136 -4.38 6.76 -41.56
C ASP A 1136 -4.25 6.17 -42.96
N GLN A 1137 -4.51 4.86 -43.12
CA GLN A 1137 -4.54 4.22 -44.43
C GLN A 1137 -5.69 4.78 -45.30
N TRP A 1138 -6.90 4.92 -44.75
CA TRP A 1138 -8.04 5.52 -45.46
C TRP A 1138 -7.76 6.95 -45.90
N ASN A 1139 -7.18 7.77 -45.02
CA ASN A 1139 -6.76 9.14 -45.33
C ASN A 1139 -5.70 9.20 -46.44
N HIS A 1140 -4.74 8.28 -46.43
CA HIS A 1140 -3.73 8.21 -47.49
C HIS A 1140 -4.33 7.74 -48.82
N GLY A 1141 -5.24 6.76 -48.79
CA GLY A 1141 -6.02 6.32 -49.94
C GLY A 1141 -6.88 7.44 -50.54
N GLN A 1142 -7.55 8.22 -49.67
CA GLN A 1142 -8.32 9.41 -50.05
C GLN A 1142 -7.46 10.42 -50.78
N ARG A 1143 -6.28 10.78 -50.25
CA ARG A 1143 -5.37 11.73 -50.92
C ARG A 1143 -4.96 11.25 -52.31
N SER A 1144 -4.61 9.97 -52.42
CA SER A 1144 -4.23 9.34 -53.68
C SER A 1144 -5.38 9.40 -54.70
N TRP A 1145 -6.60 9.08 -54.27
CA TRP A 1145 -7.80 9.15 -55.10
C TRP A 1145 -8.14 10.58 -55.53
N ASN A 1146 -8.21 11.50 -54.57
CA ASN A 1146 -8.61 12.88 -54.78
C ASN A 1146 -7.63 13.60 -55.70
N GLN A 1147 -6.33 13.28 -55.64
CA GLN A 1147 -5.35 13.80 -56.58
C GLN A 1147 -5.55 13.27 -58.01
N ALA A 1148 -5.90 11.99 -58.16
CA ALA A 1148 -6.14 11.38 -59.48
C ALA A 1148 -7.51 11.74 -60.08
N ASN A 1149 -8.51 12.09 -59.24
CA ASN A 1149 -9.91 12.28 -59.64
C ASN A 1149 -10.47 13.62 -59.11
N PRO A 1150 -10.05 14.78 -59.65
CA PRO A 1150 -10.47 16.11 -59.16
C PRO A 1150 -11.98 16.36 -59.22
N ASN A 1151 -12.71 15.66 -60.09
CA ASN A 1151 -14.16 15.79 -60.27
C ASN A 1151 -14.99 14.78 -59.44
N ASP A 1152 -14.35 13.87 -58.71
CA ASP A 1152 -14.99 12.82 -57.91
C ASP A 1152 -14.30 12.72 -56.53
N GLN A 1153 -14.27 13.84 -55.81
CA GLN A 1153 -13.66 13.92 -54.49
C GLN A 1153 -14.49 13.15 -53.46
N ASN A 1154 -13.82 12.44 -52.55
CA ASN A 1154 -14.48 11.84 -51.39
C ASN A 1154 -13.74 12.17 -50.09
N LEU A 1155 -14.45 11.94 -48.98
CA LEU A 1155 -14.02 12.18 -47.60
C LEU A 1155 -14.06 10.88 -46.79
N ILE A 1156 -13.58 9.76 -47.36
CA ILE A 1156 -13.65 8.44 -46.70
C ILE A 1156 -12.91 8.38 -45.36
N GLY A 1157 -11.83 9.17 -45.17
CA GLY A 1157 -11.12 9.27 -43.90
C GLY A 1157 -11.93 9.96 -42.81
N ASP A 1158 -12.56 11.10 -43.13
CA ASP A 1158 -13.46 11.80 -42.19
C ASP A 1158 -14.72 10.95 -41.91
N LEU A 1159 -15.21 10.23 -42.92
CA LEU A 1159 -16.33 9.29 -42.78
C LEU A 1159 -15.95 8.11 -41.88
N TRP A 1160 -14.74 7.57 -41.98
CA TRP A 1160 -14.25 6.53 -41.06
C TRP A 1160 -14.31 6.99 -39.61
N SER A 1161 -13.77 8.18 -39.33
CA SER A 1161 -13.81 8.79 -37.99
C SER A 1161 -15.25 8.96 -37.48
N GLU A 1162 -16.12 9.53 -38.33
CA GLU A 1162 -17.54 9.72 -38.02
C GLU A 1162 -18.27 8.38 -37.78
N TRP A 1163 -17.97 7.37 -38.60
CA TRP A 1163 -18.57 6.05 -38.52
C TRP A 1163 -18.11 5.30 -37.27
N VAL A 1164 -16.84 5.39 -36.89
CA VAL A 1164 -16.31 4.77 -35.66
C VAL A 1164 -16.98 5.35 -34.41
N HIS A 1165 -17.10 6.68 -34.33
CA HIS A 1165 -17.75 7.36 -33.21
C HIS A 1165 -19.26 7.12 -33.13
N ASP A 1166 -19.89 6.71 -34.22
CA ASP A 1166 -21.29 6.25 -34.25
C ASP A 1166 -21.42 4.75 -33.95
N PHE A 1167 -20.49 3.94 -34.45
CA PHE A 1167 -20.53 2.48 -34.42
C PHE A 1167 -20.47 1.92 -33.00
N PHE A 1168 -19.54 2.39 -32.15
CA PHE A 1168 -19.40 1.85 -30.79
C PHE A 1168 -20.59 2.18 -29.88
N PRO A 1169 -21.12 3.42 -29.84
CA PRO A 1169 -22.36 3.70 -29.12
C PRO A 1169 -23.56 2.90 -29.66
N TRP A 1170 -23.64 2.69 -30.98
CA TRP A 1170 -24.66 1.84 -31.57
C TRP A 1170 -24.50 0.36 -31.14
N LEU A 1171 -23.26 -0.16 -31.08
CA LEU A 1171 -22.96 -1.51 -30.63
C LEU A 1171 -23.36 -1.73 -29.17
N GLU A 1172 -23.11 -0.75 -28.30
CA GLU A 1172 -23.58 -0.75 -26.91
C GLU A 1172 -25.12 -0.81 -26.85
N GLY A 1173 -25.81 0.04 -27.61
CA GLY A 1173 -27.27 0.06 -27.66
C GLY A 1173 -27.85 -1.25 -28.17
N HIS A 1174 -27.27 -1.82 -29.23
CA HIS A 1174 -27.65 -3.11 -29.79
C HIS A 1174 -27.47 -4.25 -28.78
N THR A 1175 -26.34 -4.26 -28.08
CA THR A 1175 -26.04 -5.23 -27.01
C THR A 1175 -27.05 -5.13 -25.87
N ARG A 1176 -27.37 -3.91 -25.41
CA ARG A 1176 -28.37 -3.67 -24.36
C ARG A 1176 -29.76 -4.18 -24.75
N ASN A 1177 -30.18 -3.92 -25.98
CA ASN A 1177 -31.47 -4.38 -26.48
C ASN A 1177 -31.55 -5.91 -26.51
N PHE A 1178 -30.49 -6.57 -27.00
CA PHE A 1178 -30.41 -8.03 -27.03
C PHE A 1178 -30.54 -8.65 -25.63
N VAL A 1179 -29.73 -8.16 -24.68
CA VAL A 1179 -29.71 -8.70 -23.31
C VAL A 1179 -31.04 -8.44 -22.59
N THR A 1180 -31.60 -7.23 -22.73
CA THR A 1180 -32.91 -6.87 -22.15
C THR A 1180 -34.02 -7.79 -22.65
N GLU A 1181 -34.05 -8.10 -23.94
CA GLU A 1181 -35.04 -9.01 -24.51
C GLU A 1181 -34.86 -10.45 -24.01
N CYS A 1182 -33.62 -10.92 -23.88
CA CYS A 1182 -33.33 -12.23 -23.30
C CYS A 1182 -33.81 -12.33 -21.85
N ILE A 1183 -33.52 -11.32 -21.03
CA ILE A 1183 -33.99 -11.23 -19.64
C ILE A 1183 -35.52 -11.25 -19.58
N ARG A 1184 -36.19 -10.45 -20.42
CA ARG A 1184 -37.65 -10.38 -20.48
C ARG A 1184 -38.27 -11.75 -20.80
N GLN A 1185 -37.71 -12.47 -21.78
CA GLN A 1185 -38.17 -13.81 -22.15
C GLN A 1185 -37.87 -14.84 -21.06
N MET A 1186 -36.68 -14.81 -20.48
CA MET A 1186 -36.32 -15.70 -19.37
C MET A 1186 -37.27 -15.48 -18.17
N ARG A 1187 -37.52 -14.24 -17.74
CA ARG A 1187 -38.47 -13.94 -16.66
C ARG A 1187 -39.89 -14.43 -16.95
N ARG A 1188 -40.33 -14.41 -18.22
CA ARG A 1188 -41.65 -14.91 -18.61
C ARG A 1188 -41.83 -16.40 -18.31
N TYR A 1189 -40.81 -17.22 -18.53
CA TYR A 1189 -40.88 -18.67 -18.32
C TYR A 1189 -40.45 -19.10 -16.91
N TRP A 1190 -39.47 -18.41 -16.34
CA TRP A 1190 -38.88 -18.76 -15.05
C TRP A 1190 -39.58 -18.05 -13.87
N GLY A 1191 -40.23 -16.92 -14.08
CA GLY A 1191 -40.88 -16.13 -13.00
C GLY A 1191 -42.09 -16.80 -12.33
N VAL A 1192 -42.54 -17.95 -12.82
CA VAL A 1192 -43.68 -18.72 -12.27
C VAL A 1192 -43.26 -19.91 -11.40
N GLY A 1193 -41.97 -20.27 -11.41
CA GLY A 1193 -41.45 -21.39 -10.63
C GLY A 1193 -40.97 -20.99 -9.24
N THR A 1194 -41.00 -21.93 -8.29
CA THR A 1194 -40.52 -21.72 -6.91
C THR A 1194 -39.40 -22.68 -6.51
N ASN A 1195 -38.90 -23.48 -7.46
CA ASN A 1195 -37.84 -24.44 -7.21
C ASN A 1195 -36.45 -23.75 -7.16
N GLU A 1196 -35.46 -24.49 -6.64
CA GLU A 1196 -34.10 -23.99 -6.39
C GLU A 1196 -33.41 -23.45 -7.66
N ILE A 1197 -33.52 -24.16 -8.80
CA ILE A 1197 -32.94 -23.74 -10.08
C ILE A 1197 -33.61 -22.45 -10.58
N THR A 1198 -34.93 -22.34 -10.41
CA THR A 1198 -35.67 -21.13 -10.75
C THR A 1198 -35.21 -19.92 -9.97
N ASN A 1199 -35.00 -20.05 -8.66
CA ASN A 1199 -34.49 -18.95 -7.84
C ASN A 1199 -33.09 -18.52 -8.30
N GLN A 1200 -32.21 -19.47 -8.61
CA GLN A 1200 -30.87 -19.18 -9.15
C GLN A 1200 -30.94 -18.43 -10.49
N VAL A 1201 -31.78 -18.87 -11.44
CA VAL A 1201 -31.97 -18.15 -12.71
C VAL A 1201 -32.44 -16.73 -12.47
N LEU A 1202 -33.47 -16.52 -11.65
CA LEU A 1202 -34.03 -15.19 -11.39
C LEU A 1202 -33.05 -14.25 -10.69
N GLU A 1203 -32.18 -14.78 -9.83
CA GLU A 1203 -31.09 -14.04 -9.19
C GLU A 1203 -30.03 -13.63 -10.22
N ILE A 1204 -29.62 -14.53 -11.11
CA ILE A 1204 -28.69 -14.23 -12.21
C ILE A 1204 -29.27 -13.16 -13.13
N LEU A 1205 -30.54 -13.27 -13.51
CA LEU A 1205 -31.22 -12.27 -14.34
C LEU A 1205 -31.23 -10.90 -13.66
N ARG A 1206 -31.50 -10.85 -12.35
CA ARG A 1206 -31.47 -9.59 -11.59
C ARG A 1206 -30.07 -8.97 -11.59
N SER A 1207 -29.04 -9.78 -11.36
CA SER A 1207 -27.64 -9.32 -11.43
C SER A 1207 -27.29 -8.75 -12.80
N MET A 1208 -27.70 -9.43 -13.89
CA MET A 1208 -27.47 -8.95 -15.25
C MET A 1208 -28.27 -7.69 -15.60
N GLU A 1209 -29.51 -7.56 -15.12
CA GLU A 1209 -30.32 -6.33 -15.29
C GLU A 1209 -29.65 -5.13 -14.63
N ASP A 1210 -29.21 -5.32 -13.39
CA ASP A 1210 -28.49 -4.30 -12.64
C ASP A 1210 -27.23 -3.94 -13.43
N GLU A 1211 -26.34 -4.91 -13.73
CA GLU A 1211 -25.11 -4.70 -14.50
C GLU A 1211 -25.38 -3.96 -15.82
N LEU A 1212 -26.43 -4.35 -16.55
CA LEU A 1212 -26.80 -3.70 -17.79
C LEU A 1212 -27.17 -2.23 -17.57
N ALA A 1213 -27.87 -1.88 -16.50
CA ALA A 1213 -28.25 -0.49 -16.23
C ALA A 1213 -27.04 0.45 -16.08
N ASN A 1214 -25.86 -0.07 -15.68
CA ASN A 1214 -24.65 0.74 -15.43
C ASN A 1214 -23.43 0.25 -16.21
N LEU A 1215 -23.67 -0.48 -17.30
CA LEU A 1215 -22.63 -0.89 -18.23
C LEU A 1215 -21.89 0.36 -18.75
N PRO A 1216 -20.55 0.43 -18.66
CA PRO A 1216 -19.80 1.59 -19.12
C PRO A 1216 -19.89 1.73 -20.64
N SER A 1217 -19.78 2.96 -21.13
CA SER A 1217 -19.58 3.18 -22.56
C SER A 1217 -18.16 2.78 -22.96
N ILE A 1218 -18.02 2.32 -24.20
CA ILE A 1218 -16.75 2.00 -24.83
C ILE A 1218 -15.95 3.30 -24.95
N ASP A 1219 -14.75 3.33 -24.37
CA ASP A 1219 -13.89 4.50 -24.44
C ASP A 1219 -13.34 4.67 -25.85
N THR A 1220 -13.85 5.69 -26.55
CA THR A 1220 -13.47 6.05 -27.92
C THR A 1220 -12.65 7.34 -27.99
N ARG A 1221 -12.25 7.94 -26.85
CA ARG A 1221 -11.61 9.29 -26.82
C ARG A 1221 -10.26 9.37 -27.54
N GLY A 1222 -9.62 8.22 -27.77
CA GLY A 1222 -8.36 8.08 -28.50
C GLY A 1222 -8.51 7.63 -29.96
N MET A 1223 -9.71 7.23 -30.39
CA MET A 1223 -10.00 6.74 -31.74
C MET A 1223 -10.26 7.95 -32.65
N ASN A 1224 -9.41 8.19 -33.64
CA ASN A 1224 -9.48 9.36 -34.55
C ASN A 1224 -9.61 8.94 -36.01
#